data_AF-A0A7L3UE44-F1
#
_entry.id   AF-A0A7L3UE44-F1
#
_cell.length_a   1.000
_cell.length_b   1.000
_cell.length_c   1.000
_cell.angle_alpha   90.00
_cell.angle_beta   90.00
_cell.angle_gamma   90.00
#
_symmetry.space_group_name_H-M   'P 1'
#
loop_
_entity.id
_entity.type
_entity.pdbx_description
1 polymer ?
#
loop_
_entity_poly.entity_id
_entity_poly.type
_entity_poly.pdbx_seq_one_letter_code
_entity_poly.pdbx_strand_id
1 'polypeptide(L)'
;DVCATCHIHATCHQIEGKSVCICNYGFVGNGRTHCQDKDECQIGASKICGNHTLCHNTHGSFYCVCVDGYRASNNNKTFIPNDGTNCTDIDECEESGLCGHNARCVNTEGSYRCYCNDGYKLENGERSFHPDENIVSCKEIGCGSPPEMEHGYIVGNYSLLPGSAVHYECEEGFYSNEGKFSYCTANETWEPATLSCKGVDCGVPPSVLNAHPASLSGTTYGSEVTYSCDHGYFIASGDQTAVCNAKGQWDGADLVCKEEELFSNLSIFNETCVKWQRKTGRLGVQETYTFHIVGQRWDEKTFSEDAIFNITTSEDNPKVCLDLSSGSNYVVNITTISSTNITVSVTVAVQTKGRLCFVFSVLIKELTVLQSSLPWYSAYWFPFLALKTDSLPVGEFLVAELYDTNLSNVNVIDNVPMFSSDEQCSGIIPFFIVSTVKEAFNNVLIFNETCLKWRRSVRGTDVEDRYSFHVQGQRWYQKEFFHEMTFNLTTHKQAPEVCFDLQPGTNYSVNISVVALNFSLLVSMTTQITDPPFPDVEFVAVKGSAPLLRLRKAEDRNGPISLYQVIVLPLGLQSTFICDSFAAATFFSNTTEAKGYVAAEFRAKDVADNMSIALGDRHYYGKFYNAPLKLGEEYCVFLRIISEWNKVRTQSCAVWAQIKNLSPTLQYMTAVGLGSVAAVCLILFLSFSAA
;
A
#
# COMPACT_ATOMS: atom_id res chain seq x y z
N ASP A 1 77.42 70.86 -69.07
CA ASP A 1 77.69 70.12 -67.84
C ASP A 1 76.88 68.82 -67.87
N VAL A 2 77.54 67.67 -67.94
CA VAL A 2 76.85 66.37 -68.08
C VAL A 2 75.99 66.08 -66.83
N CYS A 3 76.42 66.55 -65.65
CA CYS A 3 75.70 66.38 -64.40
C CYS A 3 74.41 67.21 -64.29
N ALA A 4 74.25 68.26 -65.09
CA ALA A 4 73.06 69.13 -65.04
C ALA A 4 71.82 68.52 -65.72
N THR A 5 71.97 67.38 -66.41
CA THR A 5 70.91 66.77 -67.25
C THR A 5 70.76 65.27 -66.99
N CYS A 6 71.11 64.79 -65.78
CA CYS A 6 70.87 63.40 -65.42
C CYS A 6 69.36 63.13 -65.29
N HIS A 7 68.97 61.88 -65.52
CA HIS A 7 67.59 61.43 -65.30
C HIS A 7 67.17 61.65 -63.84
N ILE A 8 65.87 61.85 -63.58
CA ILE A 8 65.36 62.17 -62.23
C ILE A 8 65.69 61.10 -61.17
N HIS A 9 65.84 59.84 -61.60
CA HIS A 9 66.29 58.72 -60.76
C HIS A 9 67.77 58.36 -60.99
N ALA A 10 68.64 59.33 -61.28
CA ALA A 10 70.08 59.12 -61.45
C ALA A 10 70.91 60.17 -60.72
N THR A 11 72.06 59.76 -60.21
CA THR A 11 73.02 60.63 -59.54
C THR A 11 74.27 60.78 -60.40
N CYS A 12 74.83 61.99 -60.45
CA CYS A 12 76.07 62.22 -61.18
C CYS A 12 77.28 61.80 -60.34
N HIS A 13 78.12 60.94 -60.92
CA HIS A 13 79.39 60.51 -60.33
C HIS A 13 80.55 60.91 -61.24
N GLN A 14 81.68 61.24 -60.63
CA GLN A 14 82.89 61.63 -61.34
C GLN A 14 83.89 60.48 -61.27
N ILE A 15 84.08 59.79 -62.40
CA ILE A 15 84.95 58.61 -62.52
C ILE A 15 86.05 58.96 -63.51
N GLU A 16 87.32 58.90 -63.07
CA GLU A 16 88.50 59.17 -63.90
C GLU A 16 88.44 60.51 -64.67
N GLY A 17 87.92 61.56 -64.03
CA GLY A 17 87.81 62.90 -64.61
C GLY A 17 86.66 63.11 -65.61
N LYS A 18 85.81 62.10 -65.85
CA LYS A 18 84.59 62.20 -66.65
C LYS A 18 83.35 62.15 -65.76
N SER A 19 82.40 63.04 -66.01
CA SER A 19 81.09 63.06 -65.32
C SER A 19 80.13 62.08 -65.98
N VAL A 20 79.63 61.11 -65.23
CA VAL A 20 78.71 60.05 -65.69
C VAL A 20 77.48 60.03 -64.78
N CYS A 21 76.29 59.97 -65.38
CA CYS A 21 75.05 59.75 -64.63
C CYS A 21 74.86 58.24 -64.41
N ILE A 22 74.63 57.82 -63.16
CA ILE A 22 74.36 56.43 -62.79
C ILE A 22 72.95 56.39 -62.20
N CYS A 23 72.11 55.47 -62.66
CA CYS A 23 70.78 55.29 -62.08
C CYS A 23 70.90 55.00 -60.57
N ASN A 24 70.00 55.57 -59.77
CA ASN A 24 69.93 55.35 -58.34
C ASN A 24 69.65 53.86 -58.05
N TYR A 25 70.00 53.42 -56.85
CA TYR A 25 69.71 52.04 -56.42
C TYR A 25 68.22 51.71 -56.60
N GLY A 26 67.92 50.51 -57.13
CA GLY A 26 66.57 50.09 -57.52
C GLY A 26 66.18 50.43 -58.97
N PHE A 27 67.07 51.07 -59.75
CA PHE A 27 66.80 51.43 -61.15
C PHE A 27 67.90 50.94 -62.10
N VAL A 28 67.52 50.61 -63.33
CA VAL A 28 68.44 50.21 -64.41
C VAL A 28 68.23 51.08 -65.65
N GLY A 29 69.31 51.39 -66.37
CA GLY A 29 69.23 52.21 -67.58
C GLY A 29 70.52 52.96 -67.88
N ASN A 30 70.43 54.00 -68.71
CA ASN A 30 71.57 54.77 -69.19
C ASN A 30 71.93 55.97 -68.30
N GLY A 31 71.19 56.21 -67.20
CA GLY A 31 71.44 57.28 -66.24
C GLY A 31 71.10 58.70 -66.74
N ARG A 32 71.02 58.92 -68.05
CA ARG A 32 70.91 60.25 -68.66
C ARG A 32 69.49 60.59 -69.11
N THR A 33 68.83 59.67 -69.80
CA THR A 33 67.47 59.87 -70.32
C THR A 33 66.51 58.76 -69.95
N HIS A 34 67.03 57.64 -69.46
CA HIS A 34 66.26 56.45 -69.15
C HIS A 34 66.84 55.77 -67.91
N CYS A 35 66.09 55.82 -66.81
CA CYS A 35 66.22 54.88 -65.71
C CYS A 35 64.83 54.31 -65.45
N GLN A 36 64.68 53.02 -65.72
CA GLN A 36 63.47 52.28 -65.41
C GLN A 36 63.66 51.54 -64.09
N ASP A 37 62.55 51.34 -63.40
CA ASP A 37 62.50 50.52 -62.21
C ASP A 37 63.08 49.12 -62.49
N LYS A 38 63.93 48.65 -61.59
CA LYS A 38 64.51 47.32 -61.70
C LYS A 38 63.58 46.37 -60.96
N ASP A 39 62.83 45.58 -61.69
CA ASP A 39 62.01 44.54 -61.06
C ASP A 39 62.90 43.43 -60.48
N GLU A 40 63.26 43.55 -59.21
CA GLU A 40 64.08 42.55 -58.52
C GLU A 40 63.38 41.19 -58.42
N CYS A 41 62.04 41.17 -58.45
CA CYS A 41 61.26 39.94 -58.33
C CYS A 41 61.39 39.03 -59.56
N GLN A 42 61.82 39.55 -60.72
CA GLN A 42 62.06 38.74 -61.93
C GLN A 42 63.26 37.77 -61.80
N ILE A 43 64.14 37.99 -60.82
CA ILE A 43 65.26 37.08 -60.51
C ILE A 43 64.75 35.79 -59.83
N GLY A 44 63.54 35.86 -59.25
CA GLY A 44 62.84 34.78 -58.56
C GLY A 44 62.72 35.06 -57.05
N ALA A 45 61.50 34.95 -56.52
CA ALA A 45 61.20 35.25 -55.12
C ALA A 45 62.10 34.48 -54.13
N SER A 46 62.30 33.18 -54.33
CA SER A 46 63.12 32.37 -53.41
C SER A 46 64.60 32.74 -53.39
N LYS A 47 65.13 33.29 -54.50
CA LYS A 47 66.53 33.72 -54.59
C LYS A 47 66.78 35.08 -53.96
N ILE A 48 65.77 35.95 -53.99
CA ILE A 48 65.86 37.32 -53.50
C ILE A 48 65.37 37.43 -52.06
N CYS A 49 64.20 36.86 -51.78
CA CYS A 49 63.50 36.94 -50.49
C CYS A 49 63.73 35.72 -49.57
N GLY A 50 64.23 34.59 -50.11
CA GLY A 50 64.40 33.33 -49.36
C GLY A 50 63.22 32.36 -49.53
N ASN A 51 63.32 31.15 -48.98
CA ASN A 51 62.25 30.15 -49.10
C ASN A 51 60.95 30.60 -48.39
N HIS A 52 59.81 30.11 -48.86
CA HIS A 52 58.48 30.37 -48.29
C HIS A 52 58.09 31.87 -48.27
N THR A 53 58.45 32.60 -49.34
CA THR A 53 58.17 34.03 -49.49
C THR A 53 57.52 34.37 -50.83
N LEU A 54 56.81 35.50 -50.87
CA LEU A 54 56.35 36.18 -52.07
C LEU A 54 57.09 37.52 -52.20
N CYS A 55 57.53 37.84 -53.41
CA CYS A 55 58.21 39.10 -53.73
C CYS A 55 57.22 40.06 -54.38
N HIS A 56 57.16 41.28 -53.88
CA HIS A 56 56.35 42.36 -54.43
C HIS A 56 57.26 43.52 -54.83
N ASN A 57 57.33 43.77 -56.14
CA ASN A 57 58.10 44.88 -56.69
C ASN A 57 57.38 46.21 -56.43
N THR A 58 58.13 47.23 -56.04
CA THR A 58 57.64 48.60 -55.87
C THR A 58 58.53 49.56 -56.65
N HIS A 59 58.03 50.76 -56.93
CA HIS A 59 58.84 51.69 -57.72
C HIS A 59 60.08 52.16 -56.93
N GLY A 60 61.26 51.72 -57.37
CA GLY A 60 62.57 51.98 -56.78
C GLY A 60 62.99 51.03 -55.65
N SER A 61 62.21 49.98 -55.36
CA SER A 61 62.47 49.02 -54.28
C SER A 61 61.64 47.75 -54.44
N PHE A 62 61.77 46.81 -53.52
CA PHE A 62 60.87 45.66 -53.40
C PHE A 62 60.66 45.33 -51.93
N TYR A 63 59.64 44.54 -51.64
CA TYR A 63 59.44 43.95 -50.32
C TYR A 63 59.00 42.49 -50.43
N CYS A 64 59.28 41.73 -49.38
CA CYS A 64 58.94 40.33 -49.27
C CYS A 64 57.87 40.13 -48.21
N VAL A 65 56.99 39.17 -48.43
CA VAL A 65 56.02 38.68 -47.44
C VAL A 65 56.16 37.17 -47.32
N CYS A 66 55.89 36.63 -46.14
CA CYS A 66 55.81 35.18 -46.00
C CYS A 66 54.54 34.65 -46.68
N VAL A 67 54.64 33.45 -47.25
CA VAL A 67 53.44 32.73 -47.74
C VAL A 67 52.56 32.34 -46.55
N ASP A 68 51.28 32.07 -46.80
CA ASP A 68 50.35 31.62 -45.77
C ASP A 68 50.90 30.36 -45.05
N GLY A 69 50.72 30.28 -43.73
CA GLY A 69 51.33 29.24 -42.88
C GLY A 69 52.72 29.59 -42.35
N TYR A 70 53.31 30.72 -42.74
CA TYR A 70 54.63 31.15 -42.28
C TYR A 70 54.62 32.57 -41.73
N ARG A 71 55.45 32.82 -40.71
CA ARG A 71 55.68 34.15 -40.13
C ARG A 71 57.14 34.58 -40.29
N ALA A 72 57.37 35.87 -40.49
CA ALA A 72 58.72 36.41 -40.51
C ALA A 72 59.36 36.28 -39.12
N SER A 73 60.65 35.96 -39.03
CA SER A 73 61.36 35.82 -37.74
C SER A 73 61.37 37.11 -36.91
N ASN A 74 61.16 38.27 -37.53
CA ASN A 74 61.02 39.57 -36.87
C ASN A 74 59.55 39.95 -36.58
N ASN A 75 58.60 39.05 -36.83
CA ASN A 75 57.15 39.22 -36.75
C ASN A 75 56.57 40.36 -37.60
N ASN A 76 57.32 40.91 -38.55
CA ASN A 76 56.82 41.96 -39.45
C ASN A 76 56.11 41.33 -40.65
N LYS A 77 55.01 41.94 -41.08
CA LYS A 77 54.22 41.44 -42.23
C LYS A 77 54.98 41.56 -43.55
N THR A 78 55.81 42.60 -43.67
CA THR A 78 56.67 42.84 -44.84
C THR A 78 58.11 43.00 -44.37
N PHE A 79 59.08 42.55 -45.16
CA PHE A 79 60.50 42.74 -44.84
C PHE A 79 61.35 42.91 -46.10
N ILE A 80 62.54 43.50 -45.93
CA ILE A 80 63.55 43.61 -46.97
C ILE A 80 64.65 42.58 -46.64
N PRO A 81 65.05 41.69 -47.56
CA PRO A 81 65.85 40.50 -47.24
C PRO A 81 67.26 40.79 -46.73
N ASN A 82 67.74 42.03 -46.88
CA ASN A 82 69.08 42.44 -46.43
C ASN A 82 69.24 42.52 -44.89
N ASP A 83 68.15 42.30 -44.13
CA ASP A 83 68.12 42.39 -42.66
C ASP A 83 68.22 41.01 -41.95
N GLY A 84 68.51 39.93 -42.69
CA GLY A 84 68.63 38.58 -42.12
C GLY A 84 67.30 37.96 -41.67
N THR A 85 66.17 38.57 -42.02
CA THR A 85 64.82 38.06 -41.74
C THR A 85 64.48 36.90 -42.68
N ASN A 86 64.01 35.78 -42.12
CA ASN A 86 63.50 34.64 -42.87
C ASN A 86 62.06 34.29 -42.43
N CYS A 87 61.38 33.47 -43.24
CA CYS A 87 60.07 32.94 -42.88
C CYS A 87 60.24 31.62 -42.13
N THR A 88 59.68 31.57 -40.93
CA THR A 88 59.58 30.37 -40.11
C THR A 88 58.14 29.88 -40.12
N ASP A 89 58.01 28.56 -40.14
CA ASP A 89 56.73 27.88 -40.00
C ASP A 89 55.95 28.39 -38.77
N ILE A 90 54.64 28.58 -38.92
CA ILE A 90 53.76 28.90 -37.80
C ILE A 90 53.32 27.56 -37.23
N ASP A 91 53.71 27.27 -35.98
CA ASP A 91 53.16 26.10 -35.29
C ASP A 91 51.74 26.41 -34.83
N GLU A 92 50.75 26.05 -35.63
CA GLU A 92 49.34 26.26 -35.26
C GLU A 92 48.97 25.42 -34.04
N CYS A 93 49.64 24.28 -33.79
CA CYS A 93 49.34 23.41 -32.66
C CYS A 93 49.73 23.99 -31.29
N GLU A 94 50.44 25.13 -31.24
CA GLU A 94 50.62 25.89 -30.00
C GLU A 94 49.29 26.53 -29.53
N GLU A 95 48.30 26.69 -30.43
CA GLU A 95 46.95 27.15 -30.09
C GLU A 95 46.06 26.01 -29.59
N SER A 96 45.38 26.24 -28.46
CA SER A 96 44.49 25.23 -27.87
C SER A 96 43.13 25.20 -28.56
N GLY A 97 42.67 24.01 -28.96
CA GLY A 97 41.29 23.78 -29.41
C GLY A 97 41.06 23.69 -30.93
N LEU A 98 42.11 23.78 -31.76
CA LEU A 98 42.00 23.74 -33.22
C LEU A 98 41.38 22.44 -33.78
N CYS A 99 41.74 21.28 -33.22
CA CYS A 99 41.32 19.97 -33.75
C CYS A 99 40.01 19.43 -33.16
N GLY A 100 39.31 20.21 -32.34
CA GLY A 100 38.11 19.74 -31.62
C GLY A 100 38.43 18.72 -30.52
N HIS A 101 37.37 18.13 -29.92
CA HIS A 101 37.52 17.13 -28.88
C HIS A 101 37.93 15.76 -29.44
N ASN A 102 38.73 15.00 -28.66
CA ASN A 102 39.22 13.66 -29.00
C ASN A 102 40.08 13.56 -30.27
N ALA A 103 40.77 14.65 -30.62
CA ALA A 103 41.78 14.69 -31.66
C ALA A 103 43.07 15.36 -31.17
N ARG A 104 44.20 14.98 -31.78
CA ARG A 104 45.52 15.59 -31.58
C ARG A 104 45.95 16.39 -32.81
N CYS A 105 46.53 17.56 -32.57
CA CYS A 105 47.14 18.38 -33.60
C CYS A 105 48.58 17.92 -33.85
N VAL A 106 48.99 17.87 -35.12
CA VAL A 106 50.36 17.62 -35.54
C VAL A 106 50.74 18.71 -36.54
N ASN A 107 51.72 19.54 -36.17
CA ASN A 107 52.24 20.60 -37.02
C ASN A 107 52.97 20.00 -38.23
N THR A 108 52.80 20.60 -39.40
CA THR A 108 53.44 20.22 -40.65
C THR A 108 54.05 21.45 -41.31
N GLU A 109 55.01 21.27 -42.21
CA GLU A 109 55.64 22.45 -42.84
C GLU A 109 54.61 23.24 -43.69
N GLY A 110 54.27 24.44 -43.22
CA GLY A 110 53.34 25.40 -43.82
C GLY A 110 51.86 25.18 -43.49
N SER A 111 51.52 24.24 -42.60
CA SER A 111 50.12 23.87 -42.27
C SER A 111 50.09 22.94 -41.05
N TYR A 112 48.91 22.44 -40.67
CA TYR A 112 48.78 21.45 -39.61
C TYR A 112 47.76 20.36 -39.98
N ARG A 113 47.85 19.20 -39.32
CA ARG A 113 46.91 18.10 -39.50
C ARG A 113 46.39 17.60 -38.17
N CYS A 114 45.09 17.38 -38.10
CA CYS A 114 44.42 16.80 -36.96
C CYS A 114 44.29 15.28 -37.13
N TYR A 115 44.51 14.54 -36.06
CA TYR A 115 44.35 13.08 -36.02
C TYR A 115 43.41 12.70 -34.88
N CYS A 116 42.38 11.89 -35.15
CA CYS A 116 41.55 11.35 -34.09
C CYS A 116 42.40 10.48 -33.14
N ASN A 117 42.13 10.59 -31.84
CA ASN A 117 42.80 9.78 -30.82
C ASN A 117 42.47 8.29 -31.01
N ASP A 118 43.28 7.43 -30.40
CA ASP A 118 43.03 5.98 -30.43
C ASP A 118 41.62 5.67 -29.91
N GLY A 119 40.87 4.85 -30.67
CA GLY A 119 39.46 4.58 -30.39
C GLY A 119 38.48 5.58 -30.98
N TYR A 120 38.91 6.54 -31.82
CA TYR A 120 38.03 7.49 -32.50
C TYR A 120 38.30 7.58 -34.02
N LYS A 121 37.27 7.89 -34.81
CA LYS A 121 37.34 8.08 -36.27
C LYS A 121 36.36 9.15 -36.76
N LEU A 122 36.57 9.63 -37.98
CA LEU A 122 35.63 10.50 -38.68
C LEU A 122 34.42 9.72 -39.22
N GLU A 123 33.32 10.41 -39.53
CA GLU A 123 32.13 9.77 -40.14
C GLU A 123 32.44 9.05 -41.47
N ASN A 124 33.39 9.58 -42.24
CA ASN A 124 33.87 8.99 -43.49
C ASN A 124 34.86 7.82 -43.28
N GLY A 125 35.21 7.50 -42.03
CA GLY A 125 36.14 6.42 -41.68
C GLY A 125 37.63 6.81 -41.69
N GLU A 126 37.98 8.03 -42.08
CA GLU A 126 39.36 8.50 -42.04
C GLU A 126 39.79 8.88 -40.61
N ARG A 127 41.10 8.85 -40.36
CA ARG A 127 41.70 9.18 -39.04
C ARG A 127 42.40 10.53 -39.02
N SER A 128 42.60 11.14 -40.18
CA SER A 128 43.32 12.42 -40.34
C SER A 128 42.46 13.40 -41.12
N PHE A 129 42.42 14.65 -40.69
CA PHE A 129 41.68 15.71 -41.36
C PHE A 129 42.39 17.08 -41.22
N HIS A 130 42.08 17.98 -42.14
CA HIS A 130 42.33 19.41 -41.99
C HIS A 130 40.99 20.05 -41.60
N PRO A 131 40.93 20.88 -40.54
CA PRO A 131 39.68 21.48 -40.11
C PRO A 131 39.28 22.64 -41.06
N ASP A 132 38.49 22.35 -42.08
CA ASP A 132 37.91 23.35 -42.99
C ASP A 132 36.49 23.71 -42.54
N GLU A 133 36.32 24.92 -41.96
CA GLU A 133 35.10 25.68 -41.55
C GLU A 133 33.86 24.95 -40.98
N ASN A 134 33.81 23.63 -40.97
CA ASN A 134 32.85 22.78 -40.30
C ASN A 134 33.62 21.98 -39.25
N ILE A 135 33.28 22.21 -37.98
CA ILE A 135 33.89 21.52 -36.85
C ILE A 135 33.60 20.02 -36.99
N VAL A 136 34.60 19.25 -37.43
CA VAL A 136 34.51 17.80 -37.55
C VAL A 136 34.88 17.19 -36.20
N SER A 137 33.90 16.57 -35.55
CA SER A 137 34.10 15.90 -34.26
C SER A 137 34.45 14.43 -34.48
N CYS A 138 35.51 13.94 -33.83
CA CYS A 138 35.91 12.54 -33.86
C CYS A 138 34.89 11.68 -33.10
N LYS A 139 34.25 10.74 -33.79
CA LYS A 139 33.30 9.79 -33.21
C LYS A 139 34.02 8.58 -32.66
N GLU A 140 33.60 8.09 -31.49
CA GLU A 140 34.15 6.87 -30.90
C GLU A 140 33.92 5.66 -31.81
N ILE A 141 34.96 4.84 -31.99
CA ILE A 141 34.93 3.58 -32.71
C ILE A 141 34.29 2.55 -31.79
N GLY A 142 33.05 2.21 -32.09
CA GLY A 142 32.34 1.19 -31.33
C GLY A 142 31.00 0.83 -31.92
N CYS A 143 30.41 -0.25 -31.43
CA CYS A 143 29.16 -0.80 -31.97
C CYS A 143 27.91 0.06 -31.73
N GLY A 144 28.06 1.27 -31.18
CA GLY A 144 26.96 2.14 -30.79
C GLY A 144 26.12 1.52 -29.66
N SER A 145 24.89 2.01 -29.47
CA SER A 145 23.99 1.47 -28.45
C SER A 145 23.68 -0.01 -28.72
N PRO A 146 23.74 -0.88 -27.68
CA PRO A 146 23.38 -2.30 -27.81
C PRO A 146 21.92 -2.51 -28.26
N PRO A 147 21.58 -3.69 -28.81
CA PRO A 147 20.20 -4.02 -29.18
C PRO A 147 19.25 -3.88 -27.99
N GLU A 148 18.10 -3.26 -28.22
CA GLU A 148 17.03 -3.17 -27.23
C GLU A 148 16.26 -4.50 -27.17
N MET A 149 15.98 -4.99 -25.97
CA MET A 149 15.37 -6.29 -25.72
C MET A 149 14.03 -6.13 -24.99
N GLU A 150 12.96 -6.65 -25.58
CA GLU A 150 11.66 -6.67 -24.89
C GLU A 150 11.71 -7.52 -23.62
N HIS A 151 11.24 -6.95 -22.51
CA HIS A 151 11.24 -7.58 -21.19
C HIS A 151 12.62 -8.03 -20.70
N GLY A 152 13.69 -7.38 -21.19
CA GLY A 152 15.07 -7.66 -20.79
C GLY A 152 15.87 -6.37 -20.56
N TYR A 153 16.84 -6.43 -19.64
CA TYR A 153 17.70 -5.30 -19.28
C TYR A 153 19.18 -5.70 -19.29
N ILE A 154 20.05 -4.72 -19.51
CA ILE A 154 21.51 -4.92 -19.48
C ILE A 154 22.01 -4.84 -18.05
N VAL A 155 22.88 -5.77 -17.66
CA VAL A 155 23.45 -5.83 -16.31
C VAL A 155 24.87 -5.29 -16.32
N GLY A 156 25.11 -4.30 -15.45
CA GLY A 156 26.44 -3.71 -15.26
C GLY A 156 26.86 -2.75 -16.38
N ASN A 157 28.12 -2.37 -16.37
CA ASN A 157 28.69 -1.46 -17.36
C ASN A 157 29.19 -2.24 -18.57
N TYR A 158 29.03 -1.68 -19.76
CA TYR A 158 29.54 -2.24 -21.00
C TYR A 158 30.42 -1.23 -21.75
N SER A 159 31.27 -1.75 -22.62
CA SER A 159 32.15 -0.95 -23.49
C SER A 159 31.65 -1.01 -24.93
N LEU A 160 31.86 0.06 -25.68
CA LEU A 160 31.48 0.12 -27.09
C LEU A 160 32.55 -0.47 -28.02
N LEU A 161 33.73 -0.78 -27.48
CA LEU A 161 34.88 -1.26 -28.24
C LEU A 161 34.60 -2.63 -28.90
N PRO A 162 35.08 -2.85 -30.15
CA PRO A 162 35.03 -4.15 -30.80
C PRO A 162 35.58 -5.29 -29.93
N GLY A 163 34.81 -6.39 -29.84
CA GLY A 163 35.11 -7.54 -28.99
C GLY A 163 34.54 -7.46 -27.57
N SER A 164 33.90 -6.35 -27.19
CA SER A 164 33.15 -6.27 -25.93
C SER A 164 31.88 -7.12 -25.96
N ALA A 165 31.38 -7.46 -24.77
CA ALA A 165 30.13 -8.20 -24.59
C ALA A 165 29.19 -7.44 -23.65
N VAL A 166 27.91 -7.42 -23.98
CA VAL A 166 26.85 -6.98 -23.08
C VAL A 166 26.13 -8.21 -22.53
N HIS A 167 25.83 -8.18 -21.23
CA HIS A 167 25.05 -9.23 -20.57
C HIS A 167 23.63 -8.75 -20.34
N TYR A 168 22.68 -9.52 -20.82
CA TYR A 168 21.25 -9.30 -20.66
C TYR A 168 20.67 -10.25 -19.63
N GLU A 169 19.75 -9.73 -18.83
CA GLU A 169 18.88 -10.50 -17.95
C GLU A 169 17.42 -10.15 -18.23
N CYS A 170 16.53 -11.12 -18.03
CA CYS A 170 15.10 -10.88 -18.17
C CYS A 170 14.59 -10.14 -16.94
N GLU A 171 13.60 -9.28 -17.16
CA GLU A 171 12.86 -8.62 -16.10
C GLU A 171 12.16 -9.63 -15.17
N GLU A 172 11.81 -9.20 -13.97
CA GLU A 172 11.13 -10.04 -12.99
C GLU A 172 9.82 -10.61 -13.57
N GLY A 173 9.64 -11.93 -13.47
CA GLY A 173 8.50 -12.64 -14.06
C GLY A 173 8.70 -13.12 -15.50
N PHE A 174 9.88 -12.88 -16.08
CA PHE A 174 10.30 -13.44 -17.37
C PHE A 174 11.57 -14.29 -17.22
N TYR A 175 11.71 -15.31 -18.06
CA TYR A 175 12.87 -16.18 -18.08
C TYR A 175 13.32 -16.48 -19.51
N SER A 176 14.57 -16.88 -19.66
CA SER A 176 15.08 -17.40 -20.93
C SER A 176 16.04 -18.55 -20.71
N ASN A 177 16.00 -19.50 -21.63
CA ASN A 177 16.87 -20.68 -21.64
C ASN A 177 18.04 -20.53 -22.63
N GLU A 178 18.04 -19.47 -23.44
CA GLU A 178 19.01 -19.22 -24.52
C GLU A 178 19.83 -17.95 -24.25
N GLY A 179 20.87 -17.73 -25.05
CA GLY A 179 22.05 -16.91 -24.73
C GLY A 179 21.79 -15.54 -24.12
N LYS A 180 22.58 -15.19 -23.10
CA LYS A 180 22.51 -13.94 -22.31
C LYS A 180 23.42 -12.83 -22.81
N PHE A 181 24.26 -13.09 -23.81
CA PHE A 181 25.28 -12.16 -24.25
C PHE A 181 25.05 -11.74 -25.69
N SER A 182 25.34 -10.48 -26.00
CA SER A 182 25.59 -10.00 -27.36
C SER A 182 27.01 -9.45 -27.43
N TYR A 183 27.73 -9.79 -28.49
CA TYR A 183 29.10 -9.36 -28.76
C TYR A 183 29.16 -8.24 -29.79
N CYS A 184 30.00 -7.23 -29.51
CA CYS A 184 30.33 -6.18 -30.44
C CYS A 184 31.31 -6.71 -31.49
N THR A 185 30.87 -6.76 -32.76
CA THR A 185 31.66 -7.36 -33.83
C THR A 185 32.78 -6.42 -34.31
N ALA A 186 33.77 -6.98 -35.01
CA ALA A 186 34.81 -6.20 -35.68
C ALA A 186 34.28 -5.27 -36.77
N ASN A 187 33.04 -5.47 -37.23
CA ASN A 187 32.35 -4.60 -38.17
C ASN A 187 31.61 -3.45 -37.49
N GLU A 188 31.92 -3.17 -36.22
CA GLU A 188 31.32 -2.07 -35.45
C GLU A 188 29.78 -2.15 -35.38
N THR A 189 29.26 -3.38 -35.31
CA THR A 189 27.84 -3.66 -35.12
C THR A 189 27.68 -4.74 -34.05
N TRP A 190 26.66 -4.61 -33.21
CA TRP A 190 26.28 -5.66 -32.28
C TRP A 190 25.69 -6.84 -33.05
N GLU A 191 26.06 -8.05 -32.67
CA GLU A 191 25.36 -9.23 -33.17
C GLU A 191 23.91 -9.24 -32.65
N PRO A 192 22.96 -9.80 -33.41
CA PRO A 192 21.58 -9.90 -32.96
C PRO A 192 21.51 -10.70 -31.66
N ALA A 193 20.89 -10.11 -30.63
CA ALA A 193 20.71 -10.77 -29.35
C ALA A 193 19.83 -12.01 -29.52
N THR A 194 20.34 -13.17 -29.11
CA THR A 194 19.62 -14.45 -29.18
C THR A 194 18.71 -14.70 -27.98
N LEU A 195 18.78 -13.84 -26.95
CA LEU A 195 17.94 -13.94 -25.77
C LEU A 195 16.48 -13.65 -26.17
N SER A 196 15.55 -14.52 -25.77
CA SER A 196 14.12 -14.19 -25.85
C SER A 196 13.49 -14.45 -24.49
N CYS A 197 13.02 -13.39 -23.84
CA CYS A 197 12.42 -13.43 -22.51
C CYS A 197 10.97 -13.89 -22.62
N LYS A 198 10.68 -15.08 -22.09
CA LYS A 198 9.34 -15.67 -22.06
C LYS A 198 8.73 -15.45 -20.68
N GLY A 199 7.47 -15.05 -20.63
CA GLY A 199 6.75 -14.89 -19.37
C GLY A 199 6.68 -16.23 -18.62
N VAL A 200 6.84 -16.19 -17.30
CA VAL A 200 6.63 -17.36 -16.44
C VAL A 200 5.18 -17.80 -16.55
N ASP A 201 4.94 -19.09 -16.79
CA ASP A 201 3.60 -19.67 -16.88
C ASP A 201 3.19 -20.20 -15.50
N CYS A 202 2.12 -19.63 -14.93
CA CYS A 202 1.55 -20.09 -13.66
C CYS A 202 0.69 -21.34 -13.82
N GLY A 203 0.45 -21.80 -15.05
CA GLY A 203 -0.38 -22.95 -15.34
C GLY A 203 -1.86 -22.71 -15.03
N VAL A 204 -2.59 -23.77 -14.72
CA VAL A 204 -4.04 -23.71 -14.52
C VAL A 204 -4.36 -22.90 -13.26
N PRO A 205 -5.28 -21.92 -13.34
CA PRO A 205 -5.73 -21.15 -12.18
C PRO A 205 -6.23 -22.02 -11.01
N PRO A 206 -6.08 -21.57 -9.75
CA PRO A 206 -6.52 -22.31 -8.58
C PRO A 206 -8.04 -22.56 -8.61
N SER A 207 -8.48 -23.69 -8.09
CA SER A 207 -9.91 -23.98 -7.95
C SER A 207 -10.42 -23.39 -6.63
N VAL A 208 -11.43 -22.52 -6.72
CA VAL A 208 -12.10 -21.91 -5.56
C VAL A 208 -13.38 -22.68 -5.26
N LEU A 209 -13.66 -22.97 -3.98
CA LEU A 209 -14.83 -23.74 -3.58
C LEU A 209 -16.13 -22.95 -3.84
N ASN A 210 -17.10 -23.59 -4.49
CA ASN A 210 -18.38 -22.99 -4.86
C ASN A 210 -18.24 -21.73 -5.75
N ALA A 211 -17.20 -21.68 -6.58
CA ALA A 211 -16.96 -20.64 -7.56
C ALA A 211 -16.29 -21.19 -8.83
N HIS A 212 -16.49 -20.52 -9.95
CA HIS A 212 -15.89 -20.84 -11.25
C HIS A 212 -15.17 -19.63 -11.84
N PRO A 213 -14.14 -19.85 -12.68
CA PRO A 213 -13.48 -18.76 -13.41
C PRO A 213 -14.44 -18.19 -14.45
N ALA A 214 -14.81 -16.91 -14.29
CA ALA A 214 -15.72 -16.20 -15.18
C ALA A 214 -14.99 -15.55 -16.36
N SER A 215 -13.76 -15.10 -16.16
CA SER A 215 -12.91 -14.50 -17.19
C SER A 215 -11.46 -14.88 -16.98
N LEU A 216 -10.77 -15.25 -18.06
CA LEU A 216 -9.35 -15.62 -18.06
C LEU A 216 -8.64 -14.91 -19.20
N SER A 217 -7.64 -14.08 -18.87
CA SER A 217 -6.83 -13.35 -19.84
C SER A 217 -5.68 -14.18 -20.43
N GLY A 218 -5.14 -15.14 -19.67
CA GLY A 218 -4.01 -16.00 -20.04
C GLY A 218 -3.49 -16.78 -18.83
N THR A 219 -2.35 -17.45 -18.97
CA THR A 219 -1.68 -18.15 -17.85
C THR A 219 -0.26 -17.66 -17.55
N THR A 220 0.25 -16.73 -18.36
CA THR A 220 1.60 -16.17 -18.22
C THR A 220 1.64 -15.00 -17.24
N TYR A 221 2.84 -14.63 -16.78
CA TYR A 221 3.08 -13.53 -15.83
C TYR A 221 2.25 -12.27 -16.14
N GLY A 222 1.59 -11.74 -15.12
CA GLY A 222 0.68 -10.60 -15.23
C GLY A 222 -0.73 -10.93 -15.73
N SER A 223 -1.00 -12.18 -16.14
CA SER A 223 -2.37 -12.60 -16.48
C SER A 223 -3.25 -12.59 -15.23
N GLU A 224 -4.49 -12.15 -15.42
CA GLU A 224 -5.53 -12.11 -14.40
C GLU A 224 -6.67 -13.09 -14.73
N VAL A 225 -7.17 -13.75 -13.69
CA VAL A 225 -8.40 -14.53 -13.71
C VAL A 225 -9.40 -13.92 -12.73
N THR A 226 -10.66 -13.81 -13.12
CA THR A 226 -11.74 -13.34 -12.25
C THR A 226 -12.70 -14.50 -11.98
N TYR A 227 -12.99 -14.75 -10.70
CA TYR A 227 -13.91 -15.80 -10.25
C TYR A 227 -15.30 -15.23 -9.98
N SER A 228 -16.31 -16.03 -10.30
CA SER A 228 -17.69 -15.78 -9.92
C SER A 228 -18.19 -16.93 -9.05
N CYS A 229 -18.94 -16.63 -8.00
CA CYS A 229 -19.58 -17.68 -7.21
C CYS A 229 -20.54 -18.50 -8.09
N ASP A 230 -20.63 -19.79 -7.78
CA ASP A 230 -21.56 -20.70 -8.41
C ASP A 230 -23.01 -20.34 -8.04
N HIS A 231 -23.95 -20.83 -8.84
CA HIS A 231 -25.38 -20.60 -8.61
C HIS A 231 -25.79 -21.07 -7.21
N GLY A 232 -26.40 -20.20 -6.40
CA GLY A 232 -26.78 -20.47 -4.99
C GLY A 232 -25.87 -19.83 -3.96
N TYR A 233 -24.75 -19.26 -4.39
CA TYR A 233 -23.76 -18.68 -3.52
C TYR A 233 -23.51 -17.20 -3.84
N PHE A 234 -23.29 -16.40 -2.82
CA PHE A 234 -22.92 -14.99 -2.92
C PHE A 234 -21.53 -14.75 -2.34
N ILE A 235 -20.92 -13.64 -2.75
CA ILE A 235 -19.59 -13.23 -2.31
C ILE A 235 -19.66 -12.77 -0.86
N ALA A 236 -19.12 -13.56 0.05
CA ALA A 236 -19.16 -13.26 1.48
C ALA A 236 -17.97 -12.42 1.92
N SER A 237 -16.78 -12.68 1.38
CA SER A 237 -15.55 -11.96 1.67
C SER A 237 -14.46 -12.34 0.67
N GLY A 238 -13.35 -11.59 0.68
CA GLY A 238 -12.19 -11.84 -0.17
C GLY A 238 -12.20 -11.13 -1.52
N ASP A 239 -11.10 -11.27 -2.25
CA ASP A 239 -10.92 -10.71 -3.59
C ASP A 239 -11.29 -11.74 -4.67
N GLN A 240 -11.91 -11.25 -5.74
CA GLN A 240 -12.48 -12.06 -6.81
C GLN A 240 -11.45 -12.38 -7.89
N THR A 241 -10.31 -11.69 -7.87
CA THR A 241 -9.30 -11.80 -8.91
C THR A 241 -8.03 -12.46 -8.39
N ALA A 242 -7.41 -13.27 -9.25
CA ALA A 242 -6.07 -13.76 -9.03
C ALA A 242 -5.16 -13.38 -10.19
N VAL A 243 -3.91 -13.06 -9.86
CA VAL A 243 -2.90 -12.59 -10.80
C VAL A 243 -1.70 -13.54 -10.77
N CYS A 244 -1.22 -13.91 -11.95
CA CYS A 244 -0.03 -14.74 -12.11
C CYS A 244 1.23 -13.95 -11.73
N ASN A 245 1.92 -14.39 -10.67
CA ASN A 245 3.10 -13.74 -10.12
C ASN A 245 4.41 -14.24 -10.75
N ALA A 246 5.53 -13.58 -10.43
CA ALA A 246 6.84 -13.88 -10.99
C ALA A 246 7.41 -15.25 -10.54
N LYS A 247 6.82 -15.88 -9.51
CA LYS A 247 7.21 -17.20 -9.01
C LYS A 247 6.47 -18.34 -9.72
N GLY A 248 5.56 -18.03 -10.65
CA GLY A 248 4.72 -19.03 -11.30
C GLY A 248 3.56 -19.50 -10.43
N GLN A 249 3.07 -18.64 -9.53
CA GLN A 249 1.92 -18.91 -8.68
C GLN A 249 0.84 -17.85 -8.89
N TRP A 250 -0.42 -18.25 -8.73
CA TRP A 250 -1.57 -17.33 -8.76
C TRP A 250 -1.76 -16.73 -7.37
N ASP A 251 -1.61 -15.42 -7.24
CA ASP A 251 -1.86 -14.67 -6.00
C ASP A 251 -3.21 -13.95 -6.08
N GLY A 252 -3.96 -13.85 -4.98
CA GLY A 252 -5.15 -12.99 -4.89
C GLY A 252 -6.51 -13.69 -4.82
N ALA A 253 -6.61 -14.99 -5.16
CA ALA A 253 -7.86 -15.74 -4.99
C ALA A 253 -8.12 -16.09 -3.51
N ASP A 254 -8.67 -15.15 -2.75
CA ASP A 254 -9.20 -15.35 -1.39
C ASP A 254 -10.75 -15.31 -1.36
N LEU A 255 -11.39 -15.48 -2.52
CA LEU A 255 -12.84 -15.43 -2.65
C LEU A 255 -13.52 -16.51 -1.79
N VAL A 256 -14.37 -16.06 -0.86
CA VAL A 256 -15.22 -16.93 -0.05
C VAL A 256 -16.68 -16.78 -0.47
N CYS A 257 -17.23 -17.83 -1.09
CA CYS A 257 -18.63 -17.90 -1.47
C CYS A 257 -19.47 -18.57 -0.37
N LYS A 258 -20.53 -17.90 0.10
CA LYS A 258 -21.49 -18.45 1.09
C LYS A 258 -22.86 -18.62 0.47
N GLU A 259 -23.60 -19.61 0.96
CA GLU A 259 -24.95 -19.92 0.51
C GLU A 259 -25.93 -18.78 0.84
N GLU A 260 -26.82 -18.47 -0.10
CA GLU A 260 -27.80 -17.39 0.03
C GLU A 260 -28.98 -17.77 0.95
N GLU A 261 -29.01 -17.23 2.18
CA GLU A 261 -30.14 -17.39 3.10
C GLU A 261 -31.30 -16.43 2.74
N LEU A 262 -32.31 -16.92 2.02
CA LEU A 262 -33.50 -16.11 1.67
C LEU A 262 -34.50 -15.94 2.82
N PHE A 263 -34.42 -16.78 3.85
CA PHE A 263 -35.26 -16.75 5.04
C PHE A 263 -34.44 -16.38 6.28
N SER A 264 -34.99 -15.55 7.17
CA SER A 264 -34.43 -15.35 8.51
C SER A 264 -35.55 -15.20 9.54
N ASN A 265 -35.27 -15.52 10.80
CA ASN A 265 -36.22 -15.37 11.92
C ASN A 265 -37.59 -16.06 11.72
N LEU A 266 -37.60 -17.22 11.06
CA LEU A 266 -38.80 -18.02 10.84
C LEU A 266 -39.36 -18.55 12.17
N SER A 267 -40.62 -18.26 12.47
CA SER A 267 -41.26 -18.69 13.72
C SER A 267 -42.76 -18.86 13.60
N ILE A 268 -43.33 -19.69 14.47
CA ILE A 268 -44.77 -19.93 14.59
C ILE A 268 -45.31 -19.06 15.71
N PHE A 269 -46.46 -18.41 15.48
CA PHE A 269 -47.18 -17.67 16.50
C PHE A 269 -48.67 -18.00 16.41
N ASN A 270 -49.37 -17.86 17.54
CA ASN A 270 -50.81 -18.14 17.64
C ASN A 270 -51.23 -19.55 17.16
N GLU A 271 -50.36 -20.54 17.36
CA GLU A 271 -50.53 -21.98 17.02
C GLU A 271 -50.72 -22.32 15.52
N THR A 272 -51.20 -21.41 14.66
CA THR A 272 -51.47 -21.65 13.24
C THR A 272 -50.82 -20.66 12.27
N CYS A 273 -50.13 -19.62 12.76
CA CYS A 273 -49.56 -18.58 11.91
C CYS A 273 -48.03 -18.66 11.82
N VAL A 274 -47.50 -18.48 10.61
CA VAL A 274 -46.07 -18.45 10.31
C VAL A 274 -45.65 -17.01 10.00
N LYS A 275 -44.52 -16.58 10.56
CA LYS A 275 -43.86 -15.31 10.23
C LYS A 275 -42.38 -15.52 9.92
N TRP A 276 -41.84 -14.75 8.99
CA TRP A 276 -40.43 -14.76 8.63
C TRP A 276 -39.98 -13.36 8.23
N GLN A 277 -38.66 -13.17 8.16
CA GLN A 277 -38.02 -11.94 7.73
C GLN A 277 -37.28 -12.17 6.42
N ARG A 278 -37.57 -11.33 5.41
CA ARG A 278 -36.94 -11.35 4.09
C ARG A 278 -35.53 -10.76 4.18
N LYS A 279 -34.51 -11.47 3.67
CA LYS A 279 -33.10 -11.04 3.74
C LYS A 279 -32.58 -10.27 2.52
N THR A 280 -33.11 -10.51 1.32
CA THR A 280 -32.48 -10.03 0.05
C THR A 280 -33.43 -9.25 -0.89
N GLY A 281 -34.60 -8.83 -0.41
CA GLY A 281 -35.54 -8.06 -1.24
C GLY A 281 -35.05 -6.64 -1.54
N ARG A 282 -34.78 -6.34 -2.82
CA ARG A 282 -34.67 -4.93 -3.30
C ARG A 282 -35.99 -4.21 -2.98
N LEU A 283 -35.93 -2.99 -2.46
CA LEU A 283 -37.10 -2.16 -2.12
C LEU A 283 -38.08 -2.10 -3.32
N GLY A 284 -39.27 -2.66 -3.15
CA GLY A 284 -40.35 -2.62 -4.14
C GLY A 284 -40.54 -3.88 -4.99
N VAL A 285 -39.70 -4.91 -4.85
CA VAL A 285 -39.91 -6.20 -5.56
C VAL A 285 -40.83 -7.10 -4.74
N GLN A 286 -41.90 -7.58 -5.38
CA GLN A 286 -42.81 -8.58 -4.83
C GLN A 286 -42.22 -9.98 -5.02
N GLU A 287 -42.14 -10.76 -3.95
CA GLU A 287 -41.66 -12.15 -3.98
C GLU A 287 -42.80 -13.12 -3.73
N THR A 288 -42.81 -14.22 -4.46
CA THR A 288 -43.82 -15.28 -4.35
C THR A 288 -43.29 -16.45 -3.54
N TYR A 289 -43.98 -16.76 -2.45
CA TYR A 289 -43.72 -17.88 -1.55
C TYR A 289 -44.82 -18.94 -1.74
N THR A 290 -44.43 -20.17 -2.03
CA THR A 290 -45.33 -21.32 -2.16
C THR A 290 -45.31 -22.11 -0.87
N PHE A 291 -46.49 -22.34 -0.29
CA PHE A 291 -46.68 -23.13 0.91
C PHE A 291 -47.26 -24.48 0.51
N HIS A 292 -46.63 -25.57 0.93
CA HIS A 292 -47.11 -26.94 0.79
C HIS A 292 -47.29 -27.54 2.19
N ILE A 293 -48.55 -27.75 2.58
CA ILE A 293 -48.95 -28.23 3.90
C ILE A 293 -49.28 -29.71 3.79
N VAL A 294 -48.65 -30.53 4.65
CA VAL A 294 -48.96 -31.95 4.81
C VAL A 294 -49.36 -32.19 6.25
N GLY A 295 -50.66 -32.44 6.47
CA GLY A 295 -51.23 -32.76 7.78
C GLY A 295 -51.34 -34.26 8.02
N GLN A 296 -50.88 -34.71 9.19
CA GLN A 296 -51.07 -36.11 9.63
C GLN A 296 -51.61 -36.14 11.06
N ARG A 297 -52.72 -36.86 11.26
CA ARG A 297 -53.30 -37.12 12.58
C ARG A 297 -52.71 -38.37 13.21
N TRP A 298 -52.62 -38.38 14.54
CA TRP A 298 -52.12 -39.53 15.31
C TRP A 298 -53.17 -40.65 15.43
N ASP A 299 -54.45 -40.29 15.44
CA ASP A 299 -55.60 -41.15 15.75
C ASP A 299 -56.23 -41.84 14.52
N GLU A 300 -56.08 -41.28 13.32
CA GLU A 300 -56.61 -41.84 12.06
C GLU A 300 -55.52 -42.02 11.01
N LYS A 301 -55.24 -43.27 10.61
CA LYS A 301 -54.28 -43.61 9.54
C LYS A 301 -54.69 -43.10 8.14
N THR A 302 -55.91 -42.61 7.97
CA THR A 302 -56.49 -42.17 6.69
C THR A 302 -56.58 -40.65 6.55
N PHE A 303 -56.26 -39.87 7.58
CA PHE A 303 -56.30 -38.41 7.51
C PHE A 303 -54.97 -37.88 6.95
N SER A 304 -54.98 -37.54 5.66
CA SER A 304 -53.91 -36.79 4.98
C SER A 304 -54.51 -35.55 4.35
N GLU A 305 -54.18 -34.38 4.90
CA GLU A 305 -54.54 -33.10 4.31
C GLU A 305 -53.32 -32.58 3.55
N ASP A 306 -53.47 -32.37 2.24
CA ASP A 306 -52.42 -31.86 1.35
C ASP A 306 -52.96 -30.60 0.65
N ALA A 307 -52.31 -29.46 0.90
CA ALA A 307 -52.71 -28.18 0.36
C ALA A 307 -51.50 -27.38 -0.13
N ILE A 308 -51.61 -26.81 -1.34
CA ILE A 308 -50.59 -25.93 -1.92
C ILE A 308 -51.22 -24.57 -2.26
N PHE A 309 -50.61 -23.48 -1.80
CA PHE A 309 -51.01 -22.13 -2.18
C PHE A 309 -49.82 -21.17 -2.24
N ASN A 310 -49.97 -20.07 -2.98
CA ASN A 310 -48.92 -19.08 -3.20
C ASN A 310 -49.29 -17.74 -2.57
N ILE A 311 -48.31 -17.08 -1.97
CA ILE A 311 -48.44 -15.74 -1.42
C ILE A 311 -47.37 -14.86 -2.03
N THR A 312 -47.81 -13.76 -2.62
CA THR A 312 -46.92 -12.74 -3.17
C THR A 312 -46.92 -11.53 -2.23
N THR A 313 -45.75 -11.16 -1.71
CA THR A 313 -45.61 -10.05 -0.76
C THR A 313 -44.36 -9.22 -1.03
N SER A 314 -44.48 -7.92 -0.77
CA SER A 314 -43.35 -6.98 -0.77
C SER A 314 -42.94 -6.54 0.65
N GLU A 315 -43.56 -7.11 1.68
CA GLU A 315 -43.25 -6.79 3.08
C GLU A 315 -41.93 -7.43 3.53
N ASP A 316 -41.19 -6.75 4.41
CA ASP A 316 -39.93 -7.27 4.95
C ASP A 316 -40.14 -8.29 6.09
N ASN A 317 -41.31 -8.27 6.75
CA ASN A 317 -41.67 -9.18 7.84
C ASN A 317 -43.08 -9.77 7.63
N PRO A 318 -43.29 -10.55 6.57
CA PRO A 318 -44.60 -11.11 6.24
C PRO A 318 -45.12 -12.08 7.31
N LYS A 319 -46.45 -12.14 7.42
CA LYS A 319 -47.18 -13.02 8.35
C LYS A 319 -48.33 -13.68 7.62
N VAL A 320 -48.48 -14.99 7.80
CA VAL A 320 -49.52 -15.79 7.16
C VAL A 320 -50.12 -16.73 8.19
N CYS A 321 -51.45 -16.71 8.32
CA CYS A 321 -52.17 -17.66 9.17
C CYS A 321 -52.74 -18.78 8.31
N LEU A 322 -52.44 -20.02 8.70
CA LEU A 322 -52.88 -21.23 8.01
C LEU A 322 -54.20 -21.71 8.61
N ASP A 323 -55.13 -22.14 7.77
CA ASP A 323 -56.37 -22.77 8.23
C ASP A 323 -56.10 -24.24 8.55
N LEU A 324 -55.80 -24.53 9.82
CA LEU A 324 -55.37 -25.86 10.28
C LEU A 324 -56.37 -26.43 11.28
N SER A 325 -56.75 -27.70 11.08
CA SER A 325 -57.62 -28.42 12.01
C SER A 325 -56.97 -28.56 13.41
N SER A 326 -57.75 -28.34 14.47
CA SER A 326 -57.29 -28.50 15.86
C SER A 326 -56.88 -29.96 16.20
N GLY A 327 -55.89 -30.13 17.08
CA GLY A 327 -55.42 -31.44 17.56
C GLY A 327 -54.56 -32.25 16.60
N SER A 328 -53.97 -31.63 15.56
CA SER A 328 -53.25 -32.33 14.50
C SER A 328 -51.82 -31.77 14.31
N ASN A 329 -50.91 -32.60 13.78
CA ASN A 329 -49.55 -32.19 13.45
C ASN A 329 -49.44 -31.94 11.95
N TYR A 330 -48.86 -30.80 11.58
CA TYR A 330 -48.67 -30.40 10.19
C TYR A 330 -47.20 -30.15 9.92
N VAL A 331 -46.76 -30.53 8.72
CA VAL A 331 -45.47 -30.16 8.16
C VAL A 331 -45.74 -29.17 7.04
N VAL A 332 -45.16 -27.98 7.15
CA VAL A 332 -45.33 -26.91 6.16
C VAL A 332 -44.00 -26.66 5.47
N ASN A 333 -43.94 -26.98 4.18
CA ASN A 333 -42.81 -26.68 3.31
C ASN A 333 -43.06 -25.35 2.60
N ILE A 334 -42.21 -24.37 2.84
CA ILE A 334 -42.29 -23.03 2.26
C ILE A 334 -41.17 -22.91 1.23
N THR A 335 -41.50 -22.73 -0.04
CA THR A 335 -40.53 -22.58 -1.13
C THR A 335 -40.62 -21.19 -1.74
N THR A 336 -39.49 -20.54 -1.94
CA THR A 336 -39.41 -19.26 -2.66
C THR A 336 -38.39 -19.35 -3.79
N ILE A 337 -38.56 -18.52 -4.81
CA ILE A 337 -37.65 -18.45 -5.96
C ILE A 337 -36.90 -17.13 -5.89
N SER A 338 -35.58 -17.18 -5.83
CA SER A 338 -34.72 -15.99 -5.83
C SER A 338 -34.80 -15.24 -7.16
N SER A 339 -34.26 -14.02 -7.18
CA SER A 339 -34.07 -13.24 -8.42
C SER A 339 -33.17 -13.91 -9.48
N THR A 340 -32.42 -14.94 -9.08
CA THR A 340 -31.54 -15.76 -9.93
C THR A 340 -32.16 -17.13 -10.29
N ASN A 341 -33.48 -17.31 -10.10
CA ASN A 341 -34.23 -18.56 -10.34
C ASN A 341 -33.84 -19.75 -9.42
N ILE A 342 -33.41 -19.47 -8.19
CA ILE A 342 -33.04 -20.50 -7.21
C ILE A 342 -34.22 -20.79 -6.31
N THR A 343 -34.65 -22.06 -6.27
CA THR A 343 -35.70 -22.52 -5.35
C THR A 343 -35.09 -22.82 -3.99
N VAL A 344 -35.41 -22.02 -2.97
CA VAL A 344 -35.02 -22.28 -1.57
C VAL A 344 -36.25 -22.74 -0.81
N SER A 345 -36.14 -23.85 -0.09
CA SER A 345 -37.24 -24.44 0.69
C SER A 345 -36.90 -24.53 2.17
N VAL A 346 -37.85 -24.15 3.03
CA VAL A 346 -37.74 -24.35 4.49
C VAL A 346 -38.96 -25.09 5.00
N THR A 347 -38.72 -26.06 5.89
CA THR A 347 -39.76 -26.89 6.51
C THR A 347 -40.01 -26.46 7.95
N VAL A 348 -41.29 -26.32 8.32
CA VAL A 348 -41.73 -25.96 9.67
C VAL A 348 -42.76 -26.96 10.16
N ALA A 349 -42.59 -27.46 11.39
CA ALA A 349 -43.58 -28.33 12.04
C ALA A 349 -44.54 -27.50 12.91
N VAL A 350 -45.84 -27.62 12.66
CA VAL A 350 -46.90 -26.91 13.38
C VAL A 350 -47.78 -27.92 14.12
N GLN A 351 -47.98 -27.72 15.42
CA GLN A 351 -48.83 -28.58 16.26
C GLN A 351 -49.98 -27.77 16.85
N THR A 352 -51.22 -28.15 16.53
CA THR A 352 -52.42 -27.48 17.05
C THR A 352 -52.93 -28.22 18.29
N LYS A 353 -53.30 -27.50 19.36
CA LYS A 353 -53.81 -28.15 20.59
C LYS A 353 -55.27 -28.59 20.40
N GLY A 354 -55.59 -29.82 20.80
CA GLY A 354 -56.97 -30.33 20.82
C GLY A 354 -57.72 -29.91 22.09
N ARG A 355 -58.98 -29.49 21.98
CA ARG A 355 -59.87 -29.29 23.14
C ARG A 355 -60.52 -30.63 23.52
N LEU A 356 -60.25 -31.14 24.74
CA LEU A 356 -60.95 -32.29 25.32
C LEU A 356 -62.20 -31.82 26.08
N CYS A 357 -63.40 -32.16 25.58
CA CYS A 357 -64.64 -32.02 26.34
C CYS A 357 -64.90 -33.31 27.14
N PHE A 358 -64.81 -33.24 28.47
CA PHE A 358 -65.23 -34.34 29.36
C PHE A 358 -66.71 -34.16 29.75
N VAL A 359 -67.55 -35.16 29.42
CA VAL A 359 -68.91 -35.29 29.96
C VAL A 359 -68.83 -36.15 31.22
N PHE A 360 -69.02 -35.57 32.40
CA PHE A 360 -69.15 -36.33 33.64
C PHE A 360 -70.62 -36.53 34.00
N SER A 361 -71.02 -37.79 34.15
CA SER A 361 -72.25 -38.23 34.83
C SER A 361 -71.82 -39.07 36.03
N VAL A 362 -72.02 -38.60 37.28
CA VAL A 362 -71.87 -39.44 38.48
C VAL A 362 -72.85 -39.05 39.59
N LEU A 363 -73.47 -40.09 40.15
CA LEU A 363 -74.43 -40.19 41.25
C LEU A 363 -73.97 -39.58 42.60
N ILE A 364 -74.98 -39.14 43.38
CA ILE A 364 -74.91 -38.77 44.80
C ILE A 364 -74.81 -40.02 45.69
N LYS A 365 -73.94 -39.99 46.73
CA LYS A 365 -74.13 -40.68 48.04
C LYS A 365 -73.19 -40.13 49.13
N GLU A 366 -73.78 -39.28 49.99
CA GLU A 366 -73.80 -39.25 51.48
C GLU A 366 -72.56 -39.47 52.40
N LEU A 367 -72.55 -38.68 53.51
CA LEU A 367 -71.87 -38.77 54.83
C LEU A 367 -70.36 -38.40 54.90
N THR A 368 -69.82 -37.63 55.86
CA THR A 368 -70.11 -37.46 57.31
C THR A 368 -69.46 -36.18 57.88
N VAL A 369 -70.04 -35.64 58.95
CA VAL A 369 -69.59 -34.47 59.77
C VAL A 369 -68.67 -34.93 60.90
N LEU A 370 -67.67 -34.11 61.32
CA LEU A 370 -67.20 -34.01 62.72
C LEU A 370 -66.47 -32.68 62.97
N GLN A 371 -66.52 -32.26 64.24
CA GLN A 371 -66.54 -30.88 64.76
C GLN A 371 -65.43 -30.73 65.82
N SER A 372 -64.69 -29.61 65.91
CA SER A 372 -64.23 -29.05 67.21
C SER A 372 -63.44 -27.71 67.14
N SER A 373 -63.87 -26.79 68.03
CA SER A 373 -63.13 -25.77 68.83
C SER A 373 -62.56 -24.46 68.20
N LEU A 374 -63.39 -23.41 68.34
CA LEU A 374 -63.21 -21.95 68.66
C LEU A 374 -61.91 -21.48 69.39
N PRO A 375 -61.60 -20.14 69.52
CA PRO A 375 -61.88 -18.99 68.62
C PRO A 375 -60.86 -17.79 68.60
N TRP A 376 -61.18 -16.74 67.79
CA TRP A 376 -60.79 -15.29 67.81
C TRP A 376 -59.50 -14.87 67.05
N TYR A 377 -59.42 -13.84 66.17
CA TYR A 377 -60.25 -12.67 65.82
C TYR A 377 -59.99 -12.20 64.35
N SER A 378 -61.00 -11.56 63.76
CA SER A 378 -61.03 -10.62 62.60
C SER A 378 -60.73 -11.05 61.14
N ALA A 379 -61.82 -10.92 60.35
CA ALA A 379 -61.93 -10.27 59.03
C ALA A 379 -61.86 -11.11 57.74
N TYR A 380 -63.07 -11.46 57.28
CA TYR A 380 -63.63 -11.44 55.92
C TYR A 380 -62.84 -12.00 54.72
N TRP A 381 -63.31 -13.15 54.21
CA TRP A 381 -63.21 -13.56 52.80
C TRP A 381 -64.54 -14.22 52.34
N PHE A 382 -64.87 -13.99 51.06
CA PHE A 382 -65.87 -14.63 50.16
C PHE A 382 -65.83 -16.20 50.16
N PRO A 383 -66.67 -17.00 49.42
CA PRO A 383 -67.73 -16.67 48.42
C PRO A 383 -68.98 -17.63 48.34
N PHE A 384 -69.86 -17.33 47.34
CA PHE A 384 -70.73 -18.16 46.47
C PHE A 384 -72.11 -18.71 46.93
N LEU A 385 -73.16 -18.31 46.20
CA LEU A 385 -74.28 -19.11 45.64
C LEU A 385 -75.02 -18.20 44.62
N ALA A 386 -74.99 -18.42 43.30
CA ALA A 386 -75.68 -19.42 42.45
C ALA A 386 -77.11 -19.02 42.04
N LEU A 387 -77.47 -19.43 40.80
CA LEU A 387 -78.80 -19.51 40.12
C LEU A 387 -79.09 -18.37 39.12
N LYS A 388 -79.74 -18.54 37.94
CA LYS A 388 -80.30 -19.69 37.19
C LYS A 388 -80.93 -19.14 35.87
N THR A 389 -80.83 -19.93 34.79
CA THR A 389 -81.72 -20.10 33.60
C THR A 389 -82.03 -19.00 32.56
N ASP A 390 -82.00 -19.48 31.30
CA ASP A 390 -82.96 -19.36 30.18
C ASP A 390 -83.22 -18.01 29.46
N SER A 391 -82.74 -17.97 28.20
CA SER A 391 -83.34 -17.48 26.94
C SER A 391 -84.28 -16.26 26.88
N LEU A 392 -83.79 -15.21 26.16
CA LEU A 392 -84.49 -14.23 25.26
C LEU A 392 -85.51 -13.23 25.88
N PRO A 393 -85.86 -12.10 25.21
CA PRO A 393 -85.06 -11.15 24.40
C PRO A 393 -85.36 -9.64 24.70
N VAL A 394 -84.53 -8.75 24.14
CA VAL A 394 -84.78 -7.38 23.61
C VAL A 394 -85.61 -6.37 24.44
N GLY A 395 -85.02 -5.20 24.73
CA GLY A 395 -85.75 -3.96 25.01
C GLY A 395 -84.96 -2.90 25.77
N GLU A 396 -84.66 -1.79 25.10
CA GLU A 396 -84.06 -0.55 25.61
C GLU A 396 -84.79 0.03 26.84
N PHE A 397 -84.08 0.72 27.75
CA PHE A 397 -84.51 2.04 28.24
C PHE A 397 -83.37 2.85 28.88
N LEU A 398 -83.16 4.01 28.27
CA LEU A 398 -82.59 5.30 28.65
C LEU A 398 -81.94 5.55 30.03
N VAL A 399 -80.74 6.13 29.89
CA VAL A 399 -80.04 7.18 30.65
C VAL A 399 -80.89 8.03 31.60
N ALA A 400 -80.37 8.22 32.82
CA ALA A 400 -80.48 9.47 33.57
C ALA A 400 -79.07 9.90 34.01
N GLU A 401 -78.67 11.08 33.51
CA GLU A 401 -77.43 11.79 33.81
C GLU A 401 -77.41 12.30 35.26
N LEU A 402 -76.20 12.56 35.79
CA LEU A 402 -75.86 13.87 36.37
C LEU A 402 -74.33 14.07 36.38
N TYR A 403 -73.96 15.20 35.80
CA TYR A 403 -72.64 15.74 35.45
C TYR A 403 -71.76 16.09 36.66
N ASP A 404 -70.42 16.07 36.50
CA ASP A 404 -69.66 17.34 36.39
C ASP A 404 -68.24 17.20 35.79
N THR A 405 -68.16 17.69 34.54
CA THR A 405 -67.12 18.44 33.79
C THR A 405 -65.60 18.13 33.76
N ASN A 406 -65.13 18.17 32.50
CA ASN A 406 -63.82 18.62 31.96
C ASN A 406 -62.74 17.57 31.60
N LEU A 407 -62.94 16.92 30.45
CA LEU A 407 -61.98 17.00 29.32
C LEU A 407 -62.67 16.65 27.99
N SER A 408 -62.56 17.58 27.06
CA SER A 408 -63.28 17.65 25.79
C SER A 408 -62.51 16.98 24.63
N ASN A 409 -63.31 16.36 23.76
CA ASN A 409 -63.08 16.00 22.35
C ASN A 409 -62.23 14.75 22.04
N VAL A 410 -62.88 13.59 22.21
CA VAL A 410 -62.74 12.41 21.35
C VAL A 410 -63.68 12.60 20.16
N ASN A 411 -63.19 12.43 18.92
CA ASN A 411 -64.04 12.22 17.75
C ASN A 411 -64.23 10.72 17.52
N VAL A 412 -65.49 10.31 17.56
CA VAL A 412 -66.04 9.04 17.08
C VAL A 412 -66.17 9.10 15.56
N ILE A 413 -65.80 8.04 14.83
CA ILE A 413 -66.62 7.50 13.72
C ILE A 413 -66.53 5.97 13.75
N ASP A 414 -67.72 5.39 13.62
CA ASP A 414 -68.13 3.99 13.62
C ASP A 414 -67.48 3.08 12.56
N ASN A 415 -67.30 1.80 12.89
CA ASN A 415 -68.19 0.72 12.40
C ASN A 415 -67.63 -0.71 12.69
N VAL A 416 -68.58 -1.64 12.81
CA VAL A 416 -68.52 -3.12 12.64
C VAL A 416 -68.09 -3.96 13.88
N PRO A 417 -68.70 -5.13 14.17
CA PRO A 417 -70.10 -5.45 14.49
C PRO A 417 -70.25 -6.29 15.81
N MET A 418 -71.47 -6.35 16.36
CA MET A 418 -71.93 -7.28 17.44
C MET A 418 -72.29 -8.66 16.85
N PHE A 419 -72.29 -9.85 17.50
CA PHE A 419 -71.89 -10.46 18.78
C PHE A 419 -72.09 -12.00 18.61
N SER A 420 -71.52 -12.84 19.46
CA SER A 420 -72.29 -13.94 20.09
C SER A 420 -71.67 -14.38 21.42
N SER A 421 -72.52 -14.44 22.44
CA SER A 421 -72.26 -14.73 23.85
C SER A 421 -72.07 -16.21 24.16
N ASP A 422 -71.13 -16.54 25.04
CA ASP A 422 -71.35 -17.37 26.25
C ASP A 422 -70.02 -17.63 26.96
N GLU A 423 -69.84 -17.04 28.14
CA GLU A 423 -69.28 -17.65 29.36
C GLU A 423 -68.82 -16.58 30.36
N GLN A 424 -69.48 -16.59 31.51
CA GLN A 424 -69.16 -15.85 32.71
C GLN A 424 -68.01 -16.57 33.44
N CYS A 425 -66.88 -15.89 33.67
CA CYS A 425 -65.97 -16.20 34.78
C CYS A 425 -65.34 -14.92 35.32
N SER A 426 -65.59 -14.70 36.62
CA SER A 426 -65.01 -13.69 37.48
C SER A 426 -63.48 -13.76 37.49
N GLY A 427 -62.82 -12.62 37.23
CA GLY A 427 -61.39 -12.43 37.39
C GLY A 427 -61.09 -11.01 37.81
N ILE A 428 -60.46 -10.84 38.97
CA ILE A 428 -60.06 -9.56 39.56
C ILE A 428 -59.08 -8.87 38.60
N ILE A 429 -59.41 -7.66 38.14
CA ILE A 429 -58.53 -6.80 37.35
C ILE A 429 -57.49 -6.20 38.31
N PRO A 430 -56.19 -6.53 38.21
CA PRO A 430 -55.18 -5.67 38.79
C PRO A 430 -55.19 -4.37 37.98
N PHE A 431 -55.54 -3.26 38.63
CA PHE A 431 -55.21 -1.93 38.12
C PHE A 431 -53.69 -1.83 38.06
N PHE A 432 -53.10 -2.21 36.92
CA PHE A 432 -51.85 -1.58 36.52
C PHE A 432 -52.25 -0.21 35.99
N ILE A 433 -51.90 0.83 36.75
CA ILE A 433 -51.53 2.09 36.12
C ILE A 433 -50.36 1.73 35.22
N VAL A 434 -50.64 1.45 33.94
CA VAL A 434 -49.60 1.47 32.92
C VAL A 434 -49.20 2.93 32.84
N SER A 435 -48.15 3.28 33.57
CA SER A 435 -47.42 4.50 33.29
C SER A 435 -47.07 4.45 31.80
N THR A 436 -47.63 5.38 31.05
CA THR A 436 -47.29 5.63 29.65
C THR A 436 -45.88 6.22 29.57
N VAL A 437 -44.88 5.43 29.95
CA VAL A 437 -43.46 5.81 29.79
C VAL A 437 -42.68 4.58 29.35
N LYS A 438 -42.97 4.11 28.14
CA LYS A 438 -42.14 3.10 27.47
C LYS A 438 -42.09 3.34 25.96
N GLU A 439 -41.96 4.59 25.54
CA GLU A 439 -41.86 4.97 24.13
C GLU A 439 -40.98 6.22 23.95
N ALA A 440 -39.73 6.19 24.42
CA ALA A 440 -38.74 7.24 24.11
C ALA A 440 -37.60 6.73 23.21
N PHE A 441 -37.15 5.49 23.45
CA PHE A 441 -36.12 4.80 22.69
C PHE A 441 -36.69 3.49 22.12
N ASN A 442 -36.86 3.41 20.80
CA ASN A 442 -37.28 2.18 20.11
C ASN A 442 -36.13 1.65 19.24
N ASN A 443 -36.00 0.33 19.10
CA ASN A 443 -35.01 -0.33 18.24
C ASN A 443 -33.56 0.17 18.45
N VAL A 444 -33.08 0.14 19.69
CA VAL A 444 -31.67 0.48 20.01
C VAL A 444 -30.76 -0.64 19.52
N LEU A 445 -29.81 -0.31 18.65
CA LEU A 445 -28.89 -1.21 17.98
C LEU A 445 -27.46 -0.73 18.19
N ILE A 446 -26.58 -1.67 18.53
CA ILE A 446 -25.14 -1.47 18.50
C ILE A 446 -24.63 -2.05 17.18
N PHE A 447 -23.82 -1.29 16.45
CA PHE A 447 -23.19 -1.75 15.23
C PHE A 447 -21.76 -1.19 15.16
N ASN A 448 -20.89 -1.86 14.39
CA ASN A 448 -19.47 -1.54 14.31
C ASN A 448 -18.74 -1.51 15.67
N GLU A 449 -19.24 -2.26 16.66
CA GLU A 449 -18.79 -2.37 18.06
C GLU A 449 -18.81 -1.07 18.91
N THR A 450 -18.69 0.12 18.31
CA THR A 450 -18.56 1.42 18.99
C THR A 450 -19.67 2.42 18.64
N CYS A 451 -20.60 2.08 17.74
CA CYS A 451 -21.67 2.97 17.32
C CYS A 451 -23.04 2.51 17.81
N LEU A 452 -23.88 3.49 18.18
CA LEU A 452 -25.20 3.28 18.71
C LEU A 452 -26.23 4.01 17.85
N LYS A 453 -27.26 3.28 17.46
CA LYS A 453 -28.38 3.76 16.64
C LYS A 453 -29.69 3.44 17.33
N TRP A 454 -30.62 4.38 17.33
CA TRP A 454 -31.94 4.17 17.94
C TRP A 454 -32.99 4.93 17.14
N ARG A 455 -34.26 4.57 17.32
CA ARG A 455 -35.39 5.24 16.71
C ARG A 455 -36.05 6.17 17.72
N ARG A 456 -36.25 7.44 17.33
CA ARG A 456 -37.02 8.42 18.11
C ARG A 456 -38.50 8.08 18.05
N SER A 457 -39.17 8.19 19.19
CA SER A 457 -40.58 7.82 19.34
C SER A 457 -41.50 9.04 19.53
N VAL A 458 -41.15 10.18 18.91
CA VAL A 458 -41.85 11.46 19.11
C VAL A 458 -42.83 11.77 17.98
N ARG A 459 -44.01 12.30 18.36
CA ARG A 459 -45.10 12.75 17.49
C ARG A 459 -44.80 14.17 16.96
N GLY A 460 -44.12 14.28 15.83
CA GLY A 460 -43.94 15.56 15.12
C GLY A 460 -42.61 15.64 14.38
N THR A 461 -42.64 16.07 13.12
CA THR A 461 -41.47 16.05 12.21
C THR A 461 -40.44 17.17 12.46
N ASP A 462 -40.75 18.15 13.34
CA ASP A 462 -39.96 19.38 13.53
C ASP A 462 -39.52 19.67 14.98
N VAL A 463 -39.69 18.73 15.91
CA VAL A 463 -39.24 18.91 17.31
C VAL A 463 -37.84 18.31 17.48
N GLU A 464 -36.87 19.10 17.95
CA GLU A 464 -35.54 18.62 18.28
C GLU A 464 -35.51 17.99 19.69
N ASP A 465 -35.07 16.74 19.80
CA ASP A 465 -34.82 16.13 21.11
C ASP A 465 -33.36 16.32 21.50
N ARG A 466 -33.15 16.67 22.78
CA ARG A 466 -31.82 16.75 23.39
C ARG A 466 -31.54 15.51 24.23
N TYR A 467 -30.57 14.73 23.79
CA TYR A 467 -30.04 13.55 24.46
C TYR A 467 -28.76 13.91 25.21
N SER A 468 -28.58 13.37 26.41
CA SER A 468 -27.34 13.46 27.17
C SER A 468 -26.78 12.06 27.36
N PHE A 469 -25.54 11.86 26.91
CA PHE A 469 -24.81 10.60 26.99
C PHE A 469 -23.80 10.70 28.12
N HIS A 470 -23.83 9.74 29.03
CA HIS A 470 -22.87 9.57 30.08
C HIS A 470 -22.26 8.17 29.94
N VAL A 471 -21.00 8.12 29.52
CA VAL A 471 -20.29 6.89 29.15
C VAL A 471 -19.23 6.61 30.18
N GLN A 472 -19.22 5.41 30.76
CA GLN A 472 -18.27 4.99 31.79
C GLN A 472 -17.64 3.65 31.39
N GLY A 473 -16.32 3.64 31.25
CA GLY A 473 -15.51 2.50 30.85
C GLY A 473 -14.66 1.98 32.00
N GLN A 474 -14.72 0.67 32.23
CA GLN A 474 -13.88 -0.02 33.22
C GLN A 474 -13.23 -1.24 32.57
N ARG A 475 -11.96 -1.48 32.93
CA ARG A 475 -11.21 -2.68 32.51
C ARG A 475 -11.23 -3.69 33.63
N TRP A 476 -11.66 -4.92 33.34
CA TRP A 476 -11.73 -5.98 34.34
C TRP A 476 -10.33 -6.41 34.85
N TYR A 477 -9.29 -6.25 34.03
CA TYR A 477 -7.90 -6.62 34.34
C TYR A 477 -7.07 -5.47 34.93
N GLN A 478 -7.52 -4.22 34.79
CA GLN A 478 -6.82 -3.03 35.27
C GLN A 478 -7.77 -2.19 36.14
N LYS A 479 -7.88 -2.56 37.43
CA LYS A 479 -8.85 -1.96 38.38
C LYS A 479 -8.72 -0.44 38.55
N GLU A 480 -7.54 0.12 38.28
CA GLU A 480 -7.28 1.57 38.35
C GLU A 480 -7.68 2.32 37.08
N PHE A 481 -7.95 1.61 35.97
CA PHE A 481 -8.38 2.23 34.72
C PHE A 481 -9.87 2.57 34.78
N PHE A 482 -10.18 3.86 34.68
CA PHE A 482 -11.52 4.40 34.60
C PHE A 482 -11.56 5.47 33.51
N HIS A 483 -12.40 5.28 32.50
CA HIS A 483 -12.58 6.23 31.40
C HIS A 483 -14.02 6.73 31.41
N GLU A 484 -14.24 8.02 31.62
CA GLU A 484 -15.56 8.62 31.68
C GLU A 484 -15.68 9.81 30.72
N MET A 485 -16.77 9.89 29.98
CA MET A 485 -17.07 11.02 29.10
C MET A 485 -18.57 11.34 29.13
N THR A 486 -18.91 12.63 29.02
CA THR A 486 -20.29 13.09 28.97
C THR A 486 -20.46 14.14 27.89
N PHE A 487 -21.50 13.99 27.05
CA PHE A 487 -21.79 14.95 25.99
C PHE A 487 -23.28 14.94 25.63
N ASN A 488 -23.73 15.99 24.96
CA ASN A 488 -25.13 16.14 24.56
C ASN A 488 -25.27 16.12 23.04
N LEU A 489 -26.34 15.51 22.55
CA LEU A 489 -26.73 15.52 21.14
C LEU A 489 -28.14 16.10 20.99
N THR A 490 -28.28 17.10 20.14
CA THR A 490 -29.59 17.61 19.71
C THR A 490 -29.84 17.13 18.28
N THR A 491 -30.98 16.49 18.01
CA THR A 491 -31.25 15.95 16.68
C THR A 491 -32.74 15.94 16.32
N HIS A 492 -33.02 16.24 15.05
CA HIS A 492 -34.34 16.13 14.44
C HIS A 492 -34.51 14.80 13.66
N LYS A 493 -33.44 14.01 13.44
CA LYS A 493 -33.48 12.78 12.63
C LYS A 493 -34.28 11.67 13.32
N GLN A 494 -35.12 10.93 12.58
CA GLN A 494 -35.96 9.86 13.15
C GLN A 494 -35.18 8.63 13.64
N ALA A 495 -33.99 8.39 13.10
CA ALA A 495 -33.07 7.34 13.51
C ALA A 495 -31.64 7.90 13.69
N PRO A 496 -31.34 8.61 14.79
CA PRO A 496 -30.02 9.15 15.06
C PRO A 496 -28.99 8.05 15.31
N GLU A 497 -27.74 8.40 15.03
CA GLU A 497 -26.57 7.54 15.09
C GLU A 497 -25.42 8.30 15.76
N VAL A 498 -24.76 7.66 16.71
CA VAL A 498 -23.64 8.22 17.46
C VAL A 498 -22.56 7.17 17.58
N CYS A 499 -21.34 7.48 17.14
CA CYS A 499 -20.16 6.66 17.36
C CYS A 499 -19.32 7.23 18.48
N PHE A 500 -18.88 6.38 19.40
CA PHE A 500 -18.08 6.76 20.55
C PHE A 500 -16.60 6.42 20.30
N ASP A 501 -15.69 7.28 20.72
CA ASP A 501 -14.24 7.03 20.70
C ASP A 501 -13.82 6.19 21.92
N LEU A 502 -14.18 4.90 21.86
CA LEU A 502 -13.99 3.95 22.97
C LEU A 502 -12.59 3.33 22.94
N GLN A 503 -12.00 3.15 24.12
CA GLN A 503 -10.70 2.50 24.24
C GLN A 503 -10.83 0.98 24.09
N PRO A 504 -9.90 0.29 23.40
CA PRO A 504 -9.92 -1.17 23.25
C PRO A 504 -9.88 -1.91 24.58
N GLY A 505 -10.38 -3.15 24.58
CA GLY A 505 -10.39 -4.07 25.72
C GLY A 505 -11.10 -3.55 26.97
N THR A 506 -12.13 -2.70 26.81
CA THR A 506 -12.78 -1.99 27.91
C THR A 506 -14.29 -2.23 27.87
N ASN A 507 -14.89 -2.45 29.06
CA ASN A 507 -16.33 -2.58 29.20
C ASN A 507 -16.94 -1.22 29.52
N TYR A 508 -17.75 -0.72 28.60
CA TYR A 508 -18.44 0.56 28.70
C TYR A 508 -19.90 0.38 29.09
N SER A 509 -20.35 1.23 30.01
CA SER A 509 -21.74 1.47 30.36
C SER A 509 -22.12 2.85 29.86
N VAL A 510 -23.01 2.90 28.88
CA VAL A 510 -23.50 4.14 28.25
C VAL A 510 -24.90 4.42 28.78
N ASN A 511 -25.03 5.45 29.61
CA ASN A 511 -26.31 5.94 30.10
C ASN A 511 -26.80 7.10 29.21
N ILE A 512 -27.94 6.91 28.55
CA ILE A 512 -28.52 7.86 27.61
C ILE A 512 -29.78 8.44 28.22
N SER A 513 -29.81 9.74 28.46
CA SER A 513 -30.96 10.43 29.06
C SER A 513 -31.60 11.41 28.08
N VAL A 514 -32.94 11.44 28.04
CA VAL A 514 -33.68 12.47 27.29
C VAL A 514 -33.97 13.62 28.25
N VAL A 515 -33.40 14.78 27.97
CA VAL A 515 -33.46 15.93 28.88
C VAL A 515 -34.91 16.38 29.14
N ALA A 516 -35.80 16.23 28.16
CA ALA A 516 -37.20 16.65 28.28
C ALA A 516 -38.10 15.68 29.06
N LEU A 517 -37.72 14.39 29.19
CA LEU A 517 -38.58 13.33 29.74
C LEU A 517 -38.05 12.71 31.04
N ASN A 518 -36.88 13.16 31.52
CA ASN A 518 -36.18 12.62 32.70
C ASN A 518 -36.06 11.08 32.71
N PHE A 519 -36.02 10.49 31.51
CA PHE A 519 -35.92 9.06 31.29
C PHE A 519 -34.51 8.73 30.83
N SER A 520 -33.95 7.63 31.35
CA SER A 520 -32.59 7.19 31.02
C SER A 520 -32.55 5.72 30.62
N LEU A 521 -31.70 5.39 29.64
CA LEU A 521 -31.48 4.05 29.12
C LEU A 521 -30.00 3.70 29.29
N LEU A 522 -29.73 2.55 29.92
CA LEU A 522 -28.37 2.03 30.08
C LEU A 522 -28.09 1.00 28.99
N VAL A 523 -26.96 1.15 28.30
CA VAL A 523 -26.48 0.24 27.25
C VAL A 523 -25.05 -0.18 27.56
N SER A 524 -24.79 -1.48 27.59
CA SER A 524 -23.43 -2.02 27.78
C SER A 524 -22.77 -2.29 26.43
N MET A 525 -21.54 -1.82 26.26
CA MET A 525 -20.71 -2.06 25.07
C MET A 525 -19.35 -2.60 25.52
N THR A 526 -18.82 -3.61 24.83
CA THR A 526 -17.49 -4.17 25.13
C THR A 526 -16.64 -4.08 23.89
N THR A 527 -15.50 -3.41 23.99
CA THR A 527 -14.51 -3.36 22.90
C THR A 527 -13.55 -4.54 22.99
N GLN A 528 -13.20 -5.14 21.85
CA GLN A 528 -12.24 -6.24 21.82
C GLN A 528 -10.83 -5.77 22.20
N ILE A 529 -10.01 -6.68 22.71
CA ILE A 529 -8.58 -6.43 22.96
C ILE A 529 -7.87 -6.47 21.62
N THR A 530 -7.27 -5.35 21.23
CA THR A 530 -6.47 -5.23 20.01
C THR A 530 -5.00 -5.50 20.30
N ASP A 531 -4.25 -5.89 19.27
CA ASP A 531 -2.79 -5.98 19.37
C ASP A 531 -2.18 -4.62 19.77
N PRO A 532 -1.02 -4.61 20.46
CA PRO A 532 -0.33 -3.36 20.73
C PRO A 532 -0.02 -2.61 19.42
N PRO A 533 0.15 -1.27 19.48
CA PRO A 533 0.51 -0.51 18.29
C PRO A 533 1.74 -1.13 17.60
N PHE A 534 1.77 -1.03 16.28
CA PHE A 534 2.91 -1.50 15.51
C PHE A 534 4.17 -0.72 15.97
N PRO A 535 5.31 -1.38 16.21
CA PRO A 535 6.50 -0.70 16.67
C PRO A 535 6.96 0.37 15.67
N ASP A 536 7.03 1.64 16.10
CA ASP A 536 7.57 2.74 15.29
C ASP A 536 9.10 2.65 15.28
N VAL A 537 9.65 2.01 14.23
CA VAL A 537 11.07 1.76 14.05
C VAL A 537 11.58 2.38 12.76
N GLU A 538 12.74 3.01 12.84
CA GLU A 538 13.51 3.41 11.66
C GLU A 538 14.16 2.16 11.06
N PHE A 539 13.71 1.74 9.87
CA PHE A 539 14.27 0.58 9.19
C PHE A 539 15.71 0.84 8.74
N VAL A 540 16.63 -0.04 9.13
CA VAL A 540 18.05 0.08 8.77
C VAL A 540 18.52 -1.10 7.92
N ALA A 541 18.91 -0.84 6.68
CA ALA A 541 19.61 -1.82 5.84
C ALA A 541 21.09 -1.49 5.74
N VAL A 542 21.96 -2.36 6.28
CA VAL A 542 23.42 -2.14 6.27
C VAL A 542 24.15 -3.26 5.56
N LYS A 543 25.12 -2.88 4.74
CA LYS A 543 26.16 -3.77 4.22
C LYS A 543 27.44 -3.58 5.03
N GLY A 544 27.97 -4.63 5.64
CA GLY A 544 29.17 -4.56 6.47
C GLY A 544 28.92 -4.66 7.98
N SER A 545 29.23 -3.62 8.75
CA SER A 545 29.20 -3.67 10.23
C SER A 545 27.79 -3.67 10.82
N ALA A 546 27.61 -4.35 11.96
CA ALA A 546 26.33 -4.35 12.68
C ALA A 546 25.92 -2.92 13.11
N PRO A 547 24.69 -2.47 12.80
CA PRO A 547 24.23 -1.12 13.14
C PRO A 547 23.95 -0.96 14.64
N LEU A 548 24.05 0.28 15.11
CA LEU A 548 23.48 0.69 16.40
C LEU A 548 22.00 1.01 16.21
N LEU A 549 21.12 0.26 16.87
CA LEU A 549 19.67 0.41 16.73
C LEU A 549 19.09 1.28 17.84
N ARG A 550 18.19 2.21 17.49
CA ARG A 550 17.55 3.16 18.43
C ARG A 550 16.12 2.78 18.71
N LEU A 551 15.83 2.39 19.94
CA LEU A 551 14.51 1.98 20.41
C LEU A 551 13.75 3.21 20.91
N ARG A 552 12.55 3.41 20.37
CA ARG A 552 11.59 4.41 20.86
C ARG A 552 10.49 3.72 21.64
N LYS A 553 10.06 4.36 22.73
CA LYS A 553 8.90 3.90 23.50
C LYS A 553 7.64 4.15 22.69
N ALA A 554 6.74 3.18 22.65
CA ALA A 554 5.47 3.27 21.93
C ALA A 554 4.38 3.82 22.86
N GLU A 555 3.37 4.48 22.28
CA GLU A 555 2.25 5.04 23.04
C GLU A 555 1.34 3.94 23.60
N ASP A 556 1.08 3.96 24.91
CA ASP A 556 0.28 2.96 25.64
C ASP A 556 -1.25 3.14 25.40
N ARG A 557 -1.71 3.27 24.15
CA ARG A 557 -3.14 3.48 23.83
C ARG A 557 -4.03 2.28 24.20
N ASN A 558 -3.55 1.06 23.93
CA ASN A 558 -4.30 -0.18 24.14
C ASN A 558 -4.11 -0.80 25.55
N GLY A 559 -3.42 -0.09 26.46
CA GLY A 559 -3.01 -0.59 27.78
C GLY A 559 -1.49 -0.61 27.97
N PRO A 560 -1.00 -1.00 29.17
CA PRO A 560 0.43 -0.92 29.49
C PRO A 560 1.22 -1.93 28.65
N ILE A 561 2.14 -1.42 27.82
CA ILE A 561 3.15 -2.28 27.20
C ILE A 561 3.98 -2.91 28.31
N SER A 562 4.20 -4.20 28.22
CA SER A 562 4.88 -4.96 29.27
C SER A 562 6.37 -5.11 28.95
N LEU A 563 6.69 -5.53 27.73
CA LEU A 563 8.05 -5.91 27.33
C LEU A 563 8.34 -5.52 25.86
N TYR A 564 9.60 -5.19 25.60
CA TYR A 564 10.19 -5.08 24.27
C TYR A 564 11.21 -6.21 24.09
N GLN A 565 11.10 -6.97 23.00
CA GLN A 565 12.03 -8.05 22.66
C GLN A 565 12.70 -7.79 21.31
N VAL A 566 14.02 -8.00 21.26
CA VAL A 566 14.82 -7.91 20.03
C VAL A 566 15.16 -9.31 19.56
N ILE A 567 14.73 -9.67 18.35
CA ILE A 567 14.86 -11.01 17.80
C ILE A 567 15.80 -10.95 16.60
N VAL A 568 16.79 -11.84 16.55
CA VAL A 568 17.75 -11.97 15.46
C VAL A 568 17.50 -13.29 14.74
N LEU A 569 17.24 -13.22 13.44
CA LEU A 569 16.94 -14.35 12.57
C LEU A 569 17.83 -14.32 11.31
N PRO A 570 18.20 -15.46 10.73
CA PRO A 570 18.80 -15.50 9.40
C PRO A 570 17.84 -14.93 8.34
N LEU A 571 18.35 -14.15 7.40
CA LEU A 571 17.53 -13.45 6.38
C LEU A 571 16.66 -14.43 5.57
N GLY A 572 17.17 -15.63 5.27
CA GLY A 572 16.43 -16.67 4.55
C GLY A 572 15.18 -17.21 5.27
N LEU A 573 14.95 -16.85 6.54
CA LEU A 573 13.77 -17.24 7.32
C LEU A 573 12.80 -16.09 7.57
N GLN A 574 13.05 -14.90 7.02
CA GLN A 574 12.20 -13.73 7.19
C GLN A 574 10.75 -13.99 6.75
N SER A 575 10.54 -14.68 5.63
CA SER A 575 9.20 -15.00 5.10
C SER A 575 8.43 -16.05 5.90
N THR A 576 9.14 -16.82 6.74
CA THR A 576 8.55 -17.87 7.60
C THR A 576 8.35 -17.42 9.04
N PHE A 577 8.74 -16.18 9.38
CA PHE A 577 8.63 -15.65 10.73
C PHE A 577 7.19 -15.27 11.05
N ILE A 578 6.61 -15.93 12.06
CA ILE A 578 5.29 -15.62 12.61
C ILE A 578 5.53 -15.00 13.99
N CYS A 579 5.14 -13.73 14.15
CA CYS A 579 5.30 -12.99 15.41
C CYS A 579 4.62 -13.69 16.60
N ASP A 580 3.55 -14.43 16.32
CA ASP A 580 2.73 -15.11 17.32
C ASP A 580 3.28 -16.41 17.86
N SER A 581 3.95 -17.20 17.03
CA SER A 581 4.37 -18.55 17.39
C SER A 581 5.84 -18.65 17.82
N PHE A 582 6.65 -17.61 17.64
CA PHE A 582 8.08 -17.68 18.00
C PHE A 582 8.26 -17.78 19.53
N ALA A 583 8.58 -18.99 20.00
CA ALA A 583 9.00 -19.24 21.37
C ALA A 583 10.29 -18.47 21.66
N ALA A 584 10.41 -17.88 22.85
CA ALA A 584 11.57 -17.09 23.26
C ALA A 584 12.82 -17.99 23.43
N ALA A 585 13.39 -18.45 22.32
CA ALA A 585 14.57 -19.27 22.27
C ALA A 585 15.78 -18.42 22.67
N THR A 586 16.47 -18.84 23.73
CA THR A 586 17.77 -18.29 24.10
C THR A 586 18.82 -18.81 23.13
N PHE A 587 19.92 -18.07 22.94
CA PHE A 587 21.03 -18.51 22.09
C PHE A 587 21.59 -19.90 22.47
N PHE A 588 21.53 -20.26 23.75
CA PHE A 588 21.99 -21.55 24.27
C PHE A 588 20.88 -22.62 24.34
N SER A 589 19.70 -22.34 23.79
CA SER A 589 18.60 -23.30 23.74
C SER A 589 18.97 -24.50 22.88
N ASN A 590 18.89 -25.71 23.44
CA ASN A 590 19.24 -26.96 22.77
C ASN A 590 18.13 -27.46 21.81
N THR A 591 17.20 -26.57 21.44
CA THR A 591 16.07 -26.90 20.56
C THR A 591 16.53 -26.83 19.10
N THR A 592 16.49 -27.97 18.42
CA THR A 592 16.98 -28.18 17.04
C THR A 592 16.22 -27.40 15.96
N GLU A 593 15.18 -26.63 16.31
CA GLU A 593 14.23 -26.04 15.36
C GLU A 593 14.26 -24.51 15.25
N ALA A 594 14.95 -23.78 16.15
CA ALA A 594 14.99 -22.31 16.06
C ALA A 594 16.36 -21.85 15.53
N LYS A 595 16.42 -21.54 14.23
CA LYS A 595 17.61 -20.91 13.60
C LYS A 595 17.81 -19.43 13.98
N GLY A 596 16.94 -18.85 14.81
CA GLY A 596 17.08 -17.51 15.39
C GLY A 596 16.92 -17.50 16.90
N TYR A 597 17.21 -16.35 17.52
CA TYR A 597 17.24 -16.21 18.97
C TYR A 597 16.77 -14.81 19.41
N VAL A 598 16.34 -14.70 20.67
CA VAL A 598 16.10 -13.40 21.29
C VAL A 598 17.44 -12.85 21.78
N ALA A 599 17.84 -11.70 21.26
CA ALA A 599 19.10 -11.03 21.59
C ALA A 599 18.97 -10.11 22.81
N ALA A 600 17.78 -9.53 23.04
CA ALA A 600 17.54 -8.65 24.18
C ALA A 600 16.07 -8.60 24.59
N GLU A 601 15.82 -8.36 25.88
CA GLU A 601 14.50 -8.06 26.43
C GLU A 601 14.58 -6.88 27.41
N PHE A 602 13.65 -5.92 27.27
CA PHE A 602 13.52 -4.75 28.13
C PHE A 602 12.10 -4.67 28.68
N ARG A 603 11.94 -4.32 29.95
CA ARG A 603 10.62 -3.98 30.49
C ARG A 603 10.26 -2.57 30.03
N ALA A 604 9.01 -2.34 29.68
CA ALA A 604 8.58 -1.03 29.15
C ALA A 604 8.87 0.15 30.09
N LYS A 605 8.88 -0.10 31.41
CA LYS A 605 9.25 0.88 32.44
C LYS A 605 10.73 1.29 32.43
N ASP A 606 11.60 0.42 31.90
CA ASP A 606 13.05 0.60 31.89
C ASP A 606 13.55 1.14 30.53
N VAL A 607 12.65 1.25 29.54
CA VAL A 607 12.93 1.84 28.22
C VAL A 607 12.78 3.36 28.31
N ALA A 608 13.92 4.06 28.33
CA ALA A 608 13.97 5.51 28.19
C ALA A 608 13.76 5.94 26.73
N ASP A 609 13.36 7.18 26.50
CA ASP A 609 13.24 7.76 25.16
C ASP A 609 14.62 7.75 24.46
N ASN A 610 14.71 7.11 23.30
CA ASN A 610 15.93 6.93 22.49
C ASN A 610 17.02 6.04 23.14
N MET A 611 16.64 4.91 23.73
CA MET A 611 17.59 3.87 24.12
C MET A 611 18.31 3.29 22.89
N SER A 612 19.60 2.98 22.98
CA SER A 612 20.36 2.38 21.87
C SER A 612 20.91 0.99 22.21
N ILE A 613 20.91 0.09 21.23
CA ILE A 613 21.31 -1.30 21.37
C ILE A 613 22.27 -1.64 20.22
N ALA A 614 23.44 -2.18 20.56
CA ALA A 614 24.39 -2.70 19.58
C ALA A 614 24.18 -4.20 19.43
N LEU A 615 24.06 -4.71 18.20
CA LEU A 615 23.88 -6.15 17.97
C LEU A 615 25.20 -6.90 18.03
N GLY A 616 25.20 -8.05 18.72
CA GLY A 616 26.37 -8.91 18.85
C GLY A 616 27.46 -8.38 19.78
N ASP A 617 27.10 -7.49 20.71
CA ASP A 617 28.02 -6.86 21.66
C ASP A 617 28.43 -7.75 22.86
N ARG A 618 27.90 -8.99 22.92
CA ARG A 618 28.20 -10.00 23.95
C ARG A 618 27.71 -9.62 25.35
N HIS A 619 26.78 -8.67 25.48
CA HIS A 619 26.14 -8.34 26.75
C HIS A 619 24.84 -9.13 26.98
N TYR A 620 24.41 -9.17 28.24
CA TYR A 620 23.10 -9.70 28.62
C TYR A 620 22.10 -8.56 28.76
N TYR A 621 20.94 -8.69 28.12
CA TYR A 621 19.81 -7.79 28.25
C TYR A 621 18.62 -8.59 28.81
N GLY A 622 18.31 -8.34 30.08
CA GLY A 622 17.39 -9.20 30.83
C GLY A 622 17.99 -10.59 31.02
N LYS A 623 17.30 -11.62 30.51
CA LYS A 623 17.76 -13.03 30.56
C LYS A 623 18.44 -13.50 29.26
N PHE A 624 18.53 -12.63 28.25
CA PHE A 624 18.96 -13.00 26.91
C PHE A 624 20.38 -12.54 26.62
N TYR A 625 21.17 -13.42 25.99
CA TYR A 625 22.54 -13.16 25.61
C TYR A 625 22.61 -12.64 24.17
N ASN A 626 23.15 -11.44 23.98
CA ASN A 626 23.33 -10.85 22.67
C ASN A 626 24.57 -11.43 21.96
N ALA A 627 24.40 -12.61 21.38
CA ALA A 627 25.47 -13.36 20.75
C ALA A 627 26.04 -12.65 19.51
N PRO A 628 27.36 -12.79 19.25
CA PRO A 628 28.00 -12.18 18.09
C PRO A 628 27.46 -12.76 16.78
N LEU A 629 27.21 -11.88 15.80
CA LEU A 629 26.76 -12.26 14.46
C LEU A 629 27.91 -12.96 13.69
N LYS A 630 27.58 -14.00 12.92
CA LYS A 630 28.58 -14.77 12.15
C LYS A 630 28.94 -14.03 10.86
N LEU A 631 30.23 -14.06 10.51
CA LEU A 631 30.74 -13.53 9.24
C LEU A 631 30.18 -14.34 8.06
N GLY A 632 29.75 -13.65 7.00
CA GLY A 632 29.19 -14.26 5.78
C GLY A 632 27.72 -14.68 5.88
N GLU A 633 27.10 -14.58 7.06
CA GLU A 633 25.67 -14.82 7.25
C GLU A 633 24.89 -13.50 7.15
N GLU A 634 23.68 -13.57 6.60
CA GLU A 634 22.77 -12.43 6.53
C GLU A 634 21.69 -12.54 7.61
N TYR A 635 21.41 -11.44 8.27
CA TYR A 635 20.49 -11.40 9.41
C TYR A 635 19.36 -10.40 9.19
N CYS A 636 18.17 -10.76 9.66
CA CYS A 636 17.00 -9.90 9.82
C CYS A 636 16.70 -9.75 11.30
N VAL A 637 16.49 -8.51 11.74
CA VAL A 637 16.28 -8.15 13.14
C VAL A 637 14.86 -7.65 13.29
N PHE A 638 14.11 -8.22 14.23
CA PHE A 638 12.74 -7.83 14.53
C PHE A 638 12.67 -7.20 15.92
N LEU A 639 11.87 -6.16 16.05
CA LEU A 639 11.44 -5.63 17.33
C LEU A 639 10.02 -6.12 17.60
N ARG A 640 9.83 -6.82 18.72
CA ARG A 640 8.53 -7.34 19.19
C ARG A 640 8.10 -6.56 20.42
N ILE A 641 6.91 -5.98 20.37
CA ILE A 641 6.25 -5.36 21.52
C ILE A 641 5.26 -6.37 22.08
N ILE A 642 5.26 -6.55 23.40
CA ILE A 642 4.39 -7.50 24.08
C ILE A 642 3.60 -6.75 25.15
N SER A 643 2.29 -6.94 25.09
CA SER A 643 1.40 -6.52 26.15
C SER A 643 0.82 -7.76 26.82
N GLU A 644 1.06 -7.90 28.12
CA GLU A 644 0.62 -9.05 28.91
C GLU A 644 -0.29 -8.59 30.03
N TRP A 645 -1.50 -9.15 30.08
CA TRP A 645 -2.51 -8.85 31.10
C TRP A 645 -3.05 -10.16 31.68
N ASN A 646 -2.81 -10.41 32.96
CA ASN A 646 -3.38 -11.56 33.67
C ASN A 646 -3.25 -12.90 32.90
N LYS A 647 -2.07 -13.16 32.32
CA LYS A 647 -1.69 -14.32 31.47
C LYS A 647 -2.25 -14.32 30.03
N VAL A 648 -3.03 -13.32 29.63
CA VAL A 648 -3.36 -13.06 28.22
C VAL A 648 -2.25 -12.22 27.63
N ARG A 649 -1.70 -12.64 26.49
CA ARG A 649 -0.58 -11.99 25.82
C ARG A 649 -0.96 -11.66 24.39
N THR A 650 -0.84 -10.39 24.00
CA THR A 650 -0.89 -9.95 22.59
C THR A 650 0.40 -9.23 22.26
N GLN A 651 0.69 -9.09 20.97
CA GLN A 651 1.98 -8.61 20.53
C GLN A 651 1.99 -8.17 19.08
N SER A 652 2.96 -7.34 18.74
CA SER A 652 3.20 -6.85 17.40
C SER A 652 4.71 -6.92 17.12
N CYS A 653 5.07 -7.20 15.87
CA CYS A 653 6.48 -7.26 15.45
C CYS A 653 6.71 -6.35 14.25
N ALA A 654 7.80 -5.59 14.27
CA ALA A 654 8.29 -4.83 13.13
C ALA A 654 9.67 -5.32 12.71
N VAL A 655 9.94 -5.29 11.40
CA VAL A 655 11.31 -5.45 10.89
C VAL A 655 12.08 -4.19 11.25
N TRP A 656 13.16 -4.34 12.02
CA TRP A 656 13.96 -3.23 12.51
C TRP A 656 15.23 -3.02 11.68
N ALA A 657 15.90 -4.11 11.28
CA ALA A 657 17.09 -4.01 10.45
C ALA A 657 17.35 -5.25 9.59
N GLN A 658 18.02 -5.04 8.47
CA GLN A 658 18.61 -6.11 7.64
C GLN A 658 20.12 -5.90 7.52
N ILE A 659 20.88 -6.93 7.86
CA ILE A 659 22.34 -6.93 7.86
C ILE A 659 22.80 -7.91 6.79
N LYS A 660 23.45 -7.40 5.76
CA LYS A 660 23.95 -8.19 4.62
C LYS A 660 25.47 -8.09 4.53
N ASN A 661 26.13 -9.16 4.09
CA ASN A 661 27.58 -9.17 3.85
C ASN A 661 28.40 -8.57 5.01
N LEU A 662 28.32 -9.19 6.19
CA LEU A 662 29.16 -8.82 7.33
C LEU A 662 30.64 -8.91 6.95
N SER A 663 31.26 -7.74 6.72
CA SER A 663 32.69 -7.60 6.46
C SER A 663 33.42 -7.36 7.77
N PRO A 664 34.70 -7.76 7.91
CA PRO A 664 35.47 -7.42 9.08
C PRO A 664 35.54 -5.89 9.21
N THR A 665 35.04 -5.36 10.32
CA THR A 665 35.31 -3.97 10.69
C THR A 665 36.81 -3.80 10.80
N LEU A 666 37.40 -2.99 9.92
CA LEU A 666 38.76 -2.49 10.09
C LEU A 666 38.74 -1.46 11.23
N GLN A 667 38.61 -1.93 12.47
CA GLN A 667 38.78 -1.11 13.67
C GLN A 667 40.17 -1.35 14.26
N TYR A 668 41.03 -0.36 14.03
CA TYR A 668 42.24 -0.03 14.80
C TYR A 668 43.25 -1.16 15.11
N MET A 669 44.12 -1.44 14.13
CA MET A 669 45.48 -1.94 14.34
C MET A 669 46.50 -0.81 14.10
N THR A 670 46.27 0.37 14.67
CA THR A 670 47.22 1.52 14.64
C THR A 670 47.59 2.01 16.05
N ALA A 671 47.74 1.10 17.02
CA ALA A 671 48.31 1.48 18.32
C ALA A 671 49.15 0.42 19.06
N VAL A 672 49.16 -0.86 18.67
CA VAL A 672 49.91 -1.90 19.43
C VAL A 672 51.06 -2.53 18.63
N GLY A 673 51.08 -2.43 17.30
CA GLY A 673 52.15 -2.99 16.46
C GLY A 673 53.44 -2.16 16.40
N LEU A 674 53.37 -0.82 16.52
CA LEU A 674 54.56 0.04 16.49
C LEU A 674 55.22 0.18 17.87
N GLY A 675 54.44 0.13 18.95
CA GLY A 675 54.99 0.18 20.32
C GLY A 675 55.74 -1.08 20.73
N SER A 676 55.31 -2.25 20.24
CA SER A 676 55.94 -3.54 20.55
C SER A 676 57.23 -3.77 19.75
N VAL A 677 57.29 -3.35 18.47
CA VAL A 677 58.55 -3.40 17.69
C VAL A 677 59.56 -2.38 18.20
N ALA A 678 59.12 -1.17 18.57
CA ALA A 678 60.02 -0.18 19.18
C ALA A 678 60.57 -0.63 20.54
N ALA A 679 59.74 -1.25 21.39
CA ALA A 679 60.18 -1.78 22.69
C ALA A 679 61.15 -2.97 22.54
N VAL A 680 60.92 -3.87 21.59
CA VAL A 680 61.82 -5.00 21.31
C VAL A 680 63.15 -4.51 20.72
N CYS A 681 63.13 -3.53 19.81
CA CYS A 681 64.34 -2.92 19.28
C CYS A 681 65.13 -2.17 20.37
N LEU A 682 64.47 -1.53 21.32
CA LEU A 682 65.12 -0.79 22.42
C LEU A 682 65.74 -1.75 23.46
N ILE A 683 65.10 -2.90 23.73
CA ILE A 683 65.66 -3.97 24.59
C ILE A 683 66.85 -4.66 23.89
N LEU A 684 66.79 -4.87 22.57
CA LEU A 684 67.92 -5.41 21.79
C LEU A 684 69.09 -4.41 21.71
N PHE A 685 68.82 -3.11 21.59
CA PHE A 685 69.87 -2.09 21.62
C PHE A 685 70.55 -1.96 22.99
N LEU A 686 69.77 -2.04 24.08
CA LEU A 686 70.31 -1.97 25.45
C LEU A 686 71.09 -3.24 25.84
N SER A 687 70.75 -4.41 25.30
CA SER A 687 71.51 -5.64 25.53
C SER A 687 72.82 -5.71 24.72
N PHE A 688 72.88 -5.07 23.55
CA PHE A 688 74.15 -4.90 22.80
C PHE A 688 75.08 -3.83 23.39
N SER A 689 74.57 -2.89 24.18
CA SER A 689 75.37 -1.84 24.83
C SER A 689 75.95 -2.27 26.20
N ALA A 690 75.61 -3.46 26.67
CA ALA A 690 76.04 -4.01 27.96
C ALA A 690 76.91 -5.29 27.84
N ALA A 691 77.45 -5.56 26.64
CA ALA A 691 78.40 -6.65 26.37
C ALA A 691 79.78 -6.09 25.99
#